data_AF-A0A6G5RRI7-F1
#
_entry.id   AF-A0A6G5RRI7-F1
#
_cell.length_a   1.000
_cell.length_b   1.000
_cell.length_c   1.000
_cell.angle_alpha   90.00
_cell.angle_beta   90.00
_cell.angle_gamma   90.00
#
_symmetry.space_group_name_H-M   'P 1'
#
loop_
_entity.id
_entity.type
_entity.pdbx_description
1 polymer ?
#
loop_
_entity_poly.entity_id
_entity_poly.type
_entity_poly.pdbx_seq_one_letter_code
_entity_poly.pdbx_strand_id
1 'polypeptide(L)'
;MSELFDAVDALIASRSPLPPPAERKRLRQAHGLTLDEVAAALQVRRATVSGWEAGKTEPRPPERDAYARLLKQLAQLYPANAPVPAEETAVPETPAVPAAPVPSLPEPADTRTAPTGPATDHAPGNTARRPAGPRAVPRAAATVGPTSRRPTARKAAPAGTTADGADPRFDHGPLAVVDVDADGQVLAYCVGGLVLDVPAKSLPALVEWTLDQGRLGQPKLSGPGKDADPLIVLTGVACERYGLPVTLTQQERLAGRLPEGHKVIKQLTRANWQLTKRGLGPWARIYRPAQGAERSCVQLCIPSWDALDTRHWANAGQLPPADLARLLGTYAARVMTPRGSTAVTGLELMTALHPPTRASEPDADGRRHSEHNPGSLGKEPVDCAPCEAPDGHPLLKDLPRFHHRTPAEVLVEEAYDWARPLTDAECLRRHLVGIDVNMAFAAGANGLTVGLGAPTHVKNPVFDAKLPGSWLVDLSHVDLSRVKLAKEWTDLDGDLLPSPFTPKGERPTGPAWYATPTVAYAVELGYDVRPLEAYVRHDNGRYLDAWYNRLRDAYLATMADLGVGADLPPAEFLAAMEGYRQRDPQLAIVVSAIKATVKGGIGKLRERPRGEGWKPGQPWRALARPTWRPDIRAAVISRTRVNMHRKIVKHAAFTGQYPVAVLSDCAVYASDGPSPLDFLPYRDGKPLPGGFKLGVNPGLVKHEGTQSVLWGEGVREQFNAPELNLARYIKDGTVTDQDTGE
;
A
#
# COMPACT_ATOMS: atom_id res chain seq x y z
N MET A 1 -2.33 42.74 56.64
CA MET A 1 -3.06 41.49 56.97
C MET A 1 -3.02 40.49 55.82
N SER A 2 -3.27 40.88 54.56
CA SER A 2 -3.30 39.93 53.42
C SER A 2 -2.01 39.14 53.24
N GLU A 3 -0.81 39.75 53.28
CA GLU A 3 0.45 39.03 53.02
C GLU A 3 0.68 37.80 53.93
N LEU A 4 0.17 37.82 55.18
CA LEU A 4 0.21 36.66 56.07
C LEU A 4 -0.81 35.58 55.66
N PHE A 5 -1.98 35.96 55.16
CA PHE A 5 -2.95 35.03 54.59
C PHE A 5 -2.45 34.46 53.26
N ASP A 6 -1.88 35.27 52.38
CA ASP A 6 -1.28 34.84 51.10
C ASP A 6 -0.13 33.84 51.34
N ALA A 7 0.72 34.09 52.35
CA ALA A 7 1.78 33.17 52.77
C ALA A 7 1.24 31.85 53.37
N VAL A 8 0.15 31.90 54.13
CA VAL A 8 -0.53 30.71 54.67
C VAL A 8 -1.21 29.90 53.55
N ASP A 9 -1.88 30.57 52.60
CA ASP A 9 -2.51 29.92 51.45
C ASP A 9 -1.47 29.28 50.52
N ALA A 10 -0.32 29.93 50.30
CA ALA A 10 0.81 29.33 49.58
C ALA A 10 1.40 28.11 50.32
N LEU A 11 1.49 28.16 51.65
CA LEU A 11 1.96 27.03 52.47
C LEU A 11 0.98 25.84 52.45
N ILE A 12 -0.33 26.10 52.39
CA ILE A 12 -1.37 25.07 52.27
C ILE A 12 -1.43 24.51 50.84
N ALA A 13 -1.34 25.36 49.81
CA ALA A 13 -1.29 24.94 48.40
C ALA A 13 -0.09 24.03 48.12
N SER A 14 1.10 24.42 48.56
CA SER A 14 2.34 23.63 48.41
C SER A 14 2.35 22.31 49.20
N ARG A 15 1.34 22.04 50.04
CA ARG A 15 1.15 20.74 50.73
C ARG A 15 -0.13 20.00 50.31
N SER A 16 -0.96 20.59 49.47
CA SER A 16 -2.20 19.95 49.00
C SER A 16 -1.90 18.82 48.00
N PRO A 17 -2.59 17.66 48.09
CA PRO A 17 -2.42 16.57 47.12
C PRO A 17 -2.94 17.00 45.75
N LEU A 18 -2.16 16.72 44.70
CA LEU A 18 -2.61 16.90 43.32
C LEU A 18 -3.62 15.81 42.94
N PRO A 19 -4.53 16.05 41.99
CA PRO A 19 -5.37 15.00 41.41
C PRO A 19 -4.54 13.81 40.89
N PRO A 20 -5.11 12.59 40.82
CA PRO A 20 -4.41 11.44 40.24
C PRO A 20 -3.93 11.71 38.80
N PRO A 21 -2.82 11.13 38.31
CA PRO A 21 -2.25 11.46 36.99
C PRO A 21 -3.22 11.34 35.81
N ALA A 22 -4.12 10.34 35.84
CA ALA A 22 -5.18 10.18 34.86
C ALA A 22 -6.18 11.36 34.85
N GLU A 23 -6.50 11.93 36.01
CA GLU A 23 -7.39 13.09 36.14
C GLU A 23 -6.71 14.37 35.67
N ARG A 24 -5.39 14.52 35.91
CA ARG A 24 -4.59 15.64 35.35
C ARG A 24 -4.70 15.66 33.83
N LYS A 25 -4.49 14.48 33.21
CA LYS A 25 -4.62 14.27 31.77
C LYS A 25 -6.05 14.53 31.28
N ARG A 26 -7.08 14.01 31.97
CA ARG A 26 -8.50 14.23 31.62
C ARG A 26 -8.83 15.73 31.59
N LEU A 27 -8.46 16.47 32.64
CA LEU A 27 -8.73 17.90 32.76
C LEU A 27 -8.04 18.72 31.67
N ARG A 28 -6.77 18.41 31.37
CA ARG A 28 -6.05 19.05 30.25
C ARG A 28 -6.75 18.76 28.91
N GLN A 29 -7.07 17.50 28.63
CA GLN A 29 -7.71 17.09 27.37
C GLN A 29 -9.13 17.66 27.21
N ALA A 30 -9.90 17.76 28.29
CA ALA A 30 -11.25 18.34 28.28
C ALA A 30 -11.25 19.85 27.93
N HIS A 31 -10.13 20.55 28.19
CA HIS A 31 -9.92 21.94 27.79
C HIS A 31 -9.22 22.09 26.43
N GLY A 32 -8.94 21.00 25.72
CA GLY A 32 -8.22 21.02 24.44
C GLY A 32 -6.71 21.33 24.52
N LEU A 33 -6.17 21.62 25.72
CA LEU A 33 -4.77 22.02 25.90
C LEU A 33 -3.81 20.89 25.50
N THR A 34 -2.78 21.23 24.73
CA THR A 34 -1.65 20.35 24.42
C THR A 34 -0.67 20.24 25.60
N LEU A 35 0.22 19.25 25.55
CA LEU A 35 1.32 19.15 26.51
C LEU A 35 2.35 20.28 26.37
N ASP A 36 2.45 20.89 25.18
CA ASP A 36 3.41 21.96 24.90
C ASP A 36 2.93 23.31 25.43
N GLU A 37 1.64 23.63 25.30
CA GLU A 37 1.06 24.85 25.88
C GLU A 37 1.16 24.85 27.41
N VAL A 38 0.85 23.71 28.05
CA VAL A 38 1.01 23.57 29.51
C VAL A 38 2.48 23.63 29.91
N ALA A 39 3.39 23.06 29.10
CA ALA A 39 4.82 23.13 29.38
C ALA A 39 5.37 24.56 29.24
N ALA A 40 4.97 25.29 28.20
CA ALA A 40 5.35 26.68 27.96
C ALA A 40 4.83 27.62 29.07
N ALA A 41 3.55 27.49 29.45
CA ALA A 41 2.93 28.28 30.52
C ALA A 41 3.59 28.06 31.89
N LEU A 42 4.15 26.86 32.12
CA LEU A 42 4.85 26.49 33.36
C LEU A 42 6.38 26.59 33.25
N GLN A 43 6.91 27.07 32.11
CA GLN A 43 8.35 27.17 31.80
C GLN A 43 9.14 25.86 31.97
N VAL A 44 8.51 24.72 31.71
CA VAL A 44 9.12 23.38 31.74
C VAL A 44 9.19 22.75 30.34
N ARG A 45 9.83 21.59 30.22
CA ARG A 45 9.84 20.80 28.97
C ARG A 45 8.58 19.95 28.86
N ARG A 46 8.07 19.73 27.63
CA ARG A 46 6.97 18.80 27.29
C ARG A 46 7.07 17.45 28.01
N ALA A 47 8.28 16.87 28.01
CA ALA A 47 8.57 15.58 28.66
C ALA A 47 8.34 15.60 30.18
N THR A 48 8.48 16.75 30.83
CA THR A 48 8.25 16.92 32.27
C THR A 48 6.76 16.86 32.60
N VAL A 49 5.91 17.59 31.86
CA VAL A 49 4.44 17.53 32.01
C VAL A 49 3.91 16.13 31.66
N SER A 50 4.43 15.52 30.58
CA SER A 50 4.14 14.12 30.23
C SER A 50 4.53 13.14 31.36
N GLY A 51 5.64 13.39 32.06
CA GLY A 51 6.04 12.65 33.26
C GLY A 51 5.05 12.77 34.42
N TRP A 52 4.52 13.98 34.66
CA TRP A 52 3.52 14.27 35.70
C TRP A 52 2.14 13.69 35.42
N GLU A 53 1.71 13.63 34.14
CA GLU A 53 0.46 12.98 33.72
C GLU A 53 0.57 11.46 33.62
N ALA A 54 1.79 10.93 33.44
CA ALA A 54 2.07 9.50 33.46
C ALA A 54 2.38 8.95 34.87
N GLY A 55 2.43 9.80 35.90
CA GLY A 55 2.82 9.43 37.26
C GLY A 55 4.27 8.96 37.41
N LYS A 56 5.14 9.25 36.42
CA LYS A 56 6.56 8.86 36.41
C LYS A 56 7.42 9.81 37.25
N THR A 57 6.98 11.05 37.38
CA THR A 57 7.56 12.10 38.20
C THR A 57 6.43 12.91 38.83
N GLU A 58 6.71 13.58 39.96
CA GLU A 58 5.81 14.58 40.54
C GLU A 58 6.45 15.98 40.39
N PRO A 59 5.65 17.04 40.22
CA PRO A 59 6.16 18.41 40.12
C PRO A 59 6.72 18.86 41.48
N ARG A 60 7.71 19.74 41.43
CA ARG A 60 8.35 20.35 42.62
C ARG A 60 7.99 21.84 42.67
N PRO A 61 8.09 22.51 43.84
CA PRO A 61 8.00 23.96 43.89
C PRO A 61 9.17 24.60 43.11
N PRO A 62 8.97 25.71 42.39
CA PRO A 62 7.73 26.50 42.32
C PRO A 62 6.68 25.99 41.32
N GLU A 63 7.04 25.15 40.34
CA GLU A 63 6.15 24.81 39.21
C GLU A 63 4.91 24.00 39.64
N ARG A 64 5.01 23.23 40.73
CA ARG A 64 3.91 22.49 41.34
C ARG A 64 2.73 23.38 41.71
N ASP A 65 2.98 24.58 42.22
CA ASP A 65 1.91 25.45 42.73
C ASP A 65 1.14 26.10 41.57
N ALA A 66 1.86 26.48 40.51
CA ALA A 66 1.26 26.92 39.25
C ALA A 66 0.46 25.80 38.57
N TYR A 67 0.98 24.57 38.54
CA TYR A 67 0.28 23.42 37.97
C TYR A 67 -0.96 23.01 38.80
N ALA A 68 -0.87 23.08 40.13
CA ALA A 68 -2.01 22.86 41.02
C ALA A 68 -3.12 23.89 40.76
N ARG A 69 -2.77 25.16 40.56
CA ARG A 69 -3.71 26.25 40.25
C ARG A 69 -4.40 26.03 38.90
N LEU A 70 -3.65 25.66 37.87
CA LEU A 70 -4.21 25.29 36.56
C LEU A 70 -5.23 24.15 36.69
N LEU A 71 -4.83 23.03 37.31
CA LEU A 71 -5.70 21.87 37.48
C LEU A 71 -6.95 22.18 38.31
N LYS A 72 -6.85 23.03 39.33
CA LYS A 72 -8.00 23.48 40.14
C LYS A 72 -9.01 24.29 39.31
N GLN A 73 -8.54 25.17 38.42
CA GLN A 73 -9.42 25.93 37.52
C GLN A 73 -10.07 25.02 36.46
N LEU A 74 -9.29 24.11 35.85
CA LEU A 74 -9.85 23.12 34.90
C LEU A 74 -10.88 22.22 35.56
N ALA A 75 -10.69 21.80 36.82
CA ALA A 75 -11.67 21.00 37.55
C ALA A 75 -12.99 21.74 37.85
N GLN A 76 -12.98 23.07 37.92
CA GLN A 76 -14.19 23.89 38.04
C GLN A 76 -14.94 24.00 36.69
N LEU A 77 -14.22 24.04 35.58
CA LEU A 77 -14.80 24.07 34.22
C LEU A 77 -15.30 22.71 33.76
N TYR A 78 -14.65 21.61 34.17
CA TYR A 78 -14.95 20.24 33.74
C TYR A 78 -15.21 19.29 34.92
N PRO A 79 -16.28 19.52 35.71
CA PRO A 79 -16.65 18.64 36.82
C PRO A 79 -16.92 17.21 36.31
N ALA A 80 -16.52 16.21 37.10
CA ALA A 80 -16.43 14.81 36.68
C ALA A 80 -17.74 14.11 36.25
N ASN A 81 -18.89 14.77 36.43
CA ASN A 81 -20.24 14.23 36.14
C ASN A 81 -20.96 14.94 34.97
N ALA A 82 -20.28 15.78 34.19
CA ALA A 82 -20.87 16.37 32.97
C ALA A 82 -20.91 15.34 31.82
N PRO A 83 -22.07 15.05 31.19
CA PRO A 83 -22.12 14.21 29.99
C PRO A 83 -21.48 14.94 28.82
N VAL A 84 -20.43 14.37 28.24
CA VAL A 84 -19.75 14.92 27.07
C VAL A 84 -20.44 14.39 25.80
N PRO A 85 -20.85 15.26 24.84
CA PRO A 85 -21.30 14.81 23.52
C PRO A 85 -20.20 14.03 22.81
N ALA A 86 -20.56 12.95 22.13
CA ALA A 86 -19.59 12.14 21.40
C ALA A 86 -19.18 12.83 20.08
N GLU A 87 -18.00 13.46 20.07
CA GLU A 87 -17.33 13.86 18.83
C GLU A 87 -16.37 12.77 18.34
N GLU A 88 -16.49 12.44 17.05
CA GLU A 88 -15.68 11.45 16.36
C GLU A 88 -14.23 11.93 16.22
N THR A 89 -13.33 11.41 17.06
CA THR A 89 -11.88 11.62 16.92
C THR A 89 -11.21 10.33 16.45
N ALA A 90 -11.28 10.10 15.14
CA ALA A 90 -10.49 9.08 14.48
C ALA A 90 -9.00 9.48 14.50
N VAL A 91 -8.18 8.75 15.27
CA VAL A 91 -6.72 8.96 15.32
C VAL A 91 -6.04 8.05 14.29
N PRO A 92 -5.35 8.58 13.27
CA PRO A 92 -4.48 7.78 12.40
C PRO A 92 -3.11 7.62 13.06
N GLU A 93 -2.72 6.40 13.42
CA GLU A 93 -1.33 6.12 13.81
C GLU A 93 -0.43 5.99 12.55
N THR A 94 0.47 6.96 12.37
CA THR A 94 1.51 6.98 11.33
C THR A 94 2.70 6.06 11.68
N PRO A 95 3.35 5.37 10.72
CA PRO A 95 4.47 4.48 10.99
C PRO A 95 5.82 5.23 10.94
N ALA A 96 6.47 5.40 12.10
CA ALA A 96 7.68 6.21 12.27
C ALA A 96 8.89 5.88 11.35
N VAL A 97 9.53 6.93 10.84
CA VAL A 97 10.90 6.93 10.29
C VAL A 97 11.81 7.82 11.16
N PRO A 98 13.08 7.44 11.45
CA PRO A 98 13.95 8.23 12.33
C PRO A 98 14.60 9.44 11.63
N ALA A 99 14.80 10.51 12.41
CA ALA A 99 15.34 11.79 11.94
C ALA A 99 16.80 11.73 11.42
N ALA A 100 17.09 12.56 10.42
CA ALA A 100 18.45 12.85 9.95
C ALA A 100 19.04 14.08 10.67
N PRO A 101 20.35 14.10 10.99
CA PRO A 101 21.02 15.24 11.62
C PRO A 101 21.43 16.33 10.61
N VAL A 102 21.48 17.57 11.10
CA VAL A 102 21.84 18.78 10.34
C VAL A 102 23.33 18.78 9.95
N PRO A 103 23.71 19.20 8.72
CA PRO A 103 25.11 19.23 8.30
C PRO A 103 25.87 20.45 8.82
N SER A 104 27.13 20.24 9.21
CA SER A 104 28.12 21.31 9.46
C SER A 104 29.10 21.41 8.28
N LEU A 105 29.36 22.62 7.80
CA LEU A 105 30.37 22.91 6.77
C LEU A 105 31.80 22.62 7.25
N PRO A 106 32.69 22.21 6.34
CA PRO A 106 33.89 23.04 6.15
C PRO A 106 34.32 23.25 4.69
N GLU A 107 35.12 24.31 4.50
CA GLU A 107 35.76 24.78 3.26
C GLU A 107 37.05 23.99 2.88
N PRO A 108 37.72 24.27 1.75
CA PRO A 108 38.43 23.25 0.97
C PRO A 108 39.95 23.20 1.16
N ALA A 109 40.58 22.17 0.56
CA ALA A 109 41.99 22.16 0.24
C ALA A 109 42.27 21.38 -1.07
N ASP A 110 43.03 22.00 -1.97
CA ASP A 110 43.64 21.39 -3.15
C ASP A 110 44.60 20.22 -2.77
N THR A 111 44.94 19.24 -3.61
CA THR A 111 45.73 19.45 -4.84
C THR A 111 45.82 18.19 -5.71
N ARG A 112 46.13 18.44 -6.99
CA ARG A 112 46.41 17.44 -8.05
C ARG A 112 47.61 16.54 -7.74
N THR A 113 47.60 15.30 -8.25
CA THR A 113 48.71 14.77 -9.08
C THR A 113 48.35 13.50 -9.87
N ALA A 114 48.60 13.55 -11.18
CA ALA A 114 48.90 12.43 -12.09
C ALA A 114 50.37 12.66 -12.56
N PRO A 115 51.10 11.77 -13.30
CA PRO A 115 50.68 10.67 -14.20
C PRO A 115 51.26 9.29 -13.72
N THR A 116 51.55 8.21 -14.47
CA THR A 116 51.74 7.94 -15.91
C THR A 116 51.54 6.44 -16.24
N GLY A 117 51.39 6.09 -17.53
CA GLY A 117 51.64 4.72 -18.05
C GLY A 117 53.12 4.51 -18.47
N PRO A 118 53.48 3.53 -19.34
CA PRO A 118 52.62 2.70 -20.20
C PRO A 118 53.03 1.19 -20.31
N ALA A 119 52.52 0.50 -21.35
CA ALA A 119 52.96 -0.81 -21.91
C ALA A 119 52.63 -2.10 -21.08
N THR A 120 52.32 -3.28 -21.65
CA THR A 120 52.22 -3.74 -23.06
C THR A 120 51.30 -4.99 -23.17
N ASP A 121 50.81 -5.25 -24.38
CA ASP A 121 50.39 -6.54 -24.98
C ASP A 121 49.97 -7.76 -24.11
N HIS A 122 48.80 -8.33 -24.43
CA HIS A 122 48.75 -9.61 -25.16
C HIS A 122 47.31 -9.97 -25.59
N ALA A 123 47.11 -10.21 -26.89
CA ALA A 123 46.00 -11.02 -27.40
C ALA A 123 46.41 -12.50 -27.40
N PRO A 124 45.45 -13.43 -27.37
CA PRO A 124 45.03 -13.99 -28.67
C PRO A 124 43.50 -14.12 -28.80
N GLY A 125 43.01 -14.01 -30.03
CA GLY A 125 41.64 -14.37 -30.36
C GLY A 125 41.51 -15.84 -30.76
N ASN A 126 40.29 -16.39 -30.69
CA ASN A 126 39.90 -17.40 -31.66
C ASN A 126 38.39 -17.38 -31.96
N THR A 127 38.04 -17.79 -33.18
CA THR A 127 36.73 -17.57 -33.82
C THR A 127 35.77 -18.75 -33.69
N ALA A 128 34.49 -18.51 -33.39
CA ALA A 128 33.43 -19.54 -33.53
C ALA A 128 32.03 -18.99 -33.87
N ARG A 129 31.82 -18.72 -35.16
CA ARG A 129 30.62 -19.04 -35.99
C ARG A 129 29.20 -18.97 -35.38
N ARG A 130 28.44 -17.93 -35.76
CA ARG A 130 26.96 -17.87 -35.73
C ARG A 130 26.30 -18.92 -36.66
N PRO A 131 25.17 -19.53 -36.28
CA PRO A 131 24.11 -19.95 -37.21
C PRO A 131 23.10 -18.81 -37.43
N ALA A 132 22.47 -18.76 -38.61
CA ALA A 132 21.39 -17.82 -38.93
C ALA A 132 20.04 -18.55 -39.01
N GLY A 133 19.04 -18.09 -38.27
CA GLY A 133 17.64 -18.54 -38.39
C GLY A 133 16.86 -17.71 -39.42
N PRO A 134 15.90 -18.30 -40.16
CA PRO A 134 15.24 -17.62 -41.26
C PRO A 134 14.17 -16.59 -40.83
N ARG A 135 13.90 -15.69 -41.78
CA ARG A 135 13.18 -14.42 -41.63
C ARG A 135 11.67 -14.61 -41.88
N ALA A 136 10.83 -14.29 -40.90
CA ALA A 136 9.37 -14.33 -41.05
C ALA A 136 8.84 -13.10 -41.82
N VAL A 137 7.83 -13.32 -42.66
CA VAL A 137 7.22 -12.33 -43.57
C VAL A 137 5.89 -11.83 -42.98
N PRO A 138 5.57 -10.52 -43.02
CA PRO A 138 4.29 -10.03 -42.50
C PRO A 138 3.14 -10.36 -43.46
N ARG A 139 2.02 -10.85 -42.92
CA ARG A 139 0.78 -11.11 -43.68
C ARG A 139 -0.18 -9.92 -43.54
N ALA A 140 -0.76 -9.49 -44.66
CA ALA A 140 -1.53 -8.26 -44.78
C ALA A 140 -2.88 -8.28 -44.05
N ALA A 141 -3.36 -7.08 -43.71
CA ALA A 141 -4.72 -6.82 -43.23
C ALA A 141 -5.74 -6.95 -44.36
N ALA A 142 -6.97 -7.34 -44.03
CA ALA A 142 -8.12 -7.30 -44.92
C ALA A 142 -9.17 -6.32 -44.37
N THR A 143 -9.61 -5.40 -45.22
CA THR A 143 -10.64 -4.38 -44.95
C THR A 143 -12.03 -4.91 -45.26
N VAL A 144 -13.04 -4.53 -44.46
CA VAL A 144 -14.45 -4.59 -44.86
C VAL A 144 -15.17 -3.35 -44.33
N GLY A 145 -15.87 -2.63 -45.22
CA GLY A 145 -16.66 -1.44 -44.91
C GLY A 145 -18.12 -1.75 -44.52
N PRO A 146 -18.92 -0.70 -44.20
CA PRO A 146 -20.18 -0.86 -43.48
C PRO A 146 -21.43 -0.91 -44.37
N THR A 147 -22.49 -1.57 -43.88
CA THR A 147 -23.87 -1.37 -44.34
C THR A 147 -24.83 -1.34 -43.16
N SER A 148 -25.88 -0.52 -43.26
CA SER A 148 -26.89 -0.33 -42.21
C SER A 148 -28.26 -0.86 -42.65
N ARG A 149 -28.99 -1.52 -41.73
CA ARG A 149 -30.39 -1.22 -41.31
C ARG A 149 -31.05 -2.40 -40.57
N ARG A 150 -31.83 -2.04 -39.56
CA ARG A 150 -32.80 -2.82 -38.73
C ARG A 150 -34.05 -3.22 -39.55
N PRO A 151 -35.09 -3.90 -38.99
CA PRO A 151 -35.12 -4.90 -37.90
C PRO A 151 -36.13 -6.08 -38.15
N THR A 152 -35.86 -7.32 -37.70
CA THR A 152 -36.96 -8.31 -37.43
C THR A 152 -36.57 -9.42 -36.45
N ALA A 153 -37.55 -9.81 -35.61
CA ALA A 153 -37.82 -11.12 -35.00
C ALA A 153 -36.70 -11.91 -34.28
N ARG A 154 -36.95 -12.19 -32.99
CA ARG A 154 -36.17 -13.16 -32.18
C ARG A 154 -36.21 -14.56 -32.78
N LYS A 155 -35.05 -15.23 -32.85
CA LYS A 155 -34.95 -16.69 -32.97
C LYS A 155 -33.98 -17.18 -31.90
N ALA A 156 -34.33 -18.26 -31.20
CA ALA A 156 -33.59 -18.73 -30.03
C ALA A 156 -32.17 -19.18 -30.39
N ALA A 157 -31.18 -18.62 -29.69
CA ALA A 157 -29.83 -19.19 -29.60
C ALA A 157 -29.83 -20.34 -28.56
N PRO A 158 -28.93 -21.33 -28.69
CA PRO A 158 -28.95 -22.50 -27.80
C PRO A 158 -28.68 -22.11 -26.34
N ALA A 159 -29.51 -22.63 -25.44
CA ALA A 159 -29.27 -22.55 -24.00
C ALA A 159 -28.00 -23.34 -23.66
N GLY A 160 -27.02 -22.67 -23.03
CA GLY A 160 -25.67 -23.26 -22.91
C GLY A 160 -24.68 -22.53 -22.00
N THR A 161 -25.14 -21.72 -21.05
CA THR A 161 -24.43 -21.44 -19.78
C THR A 161 -25.39 -20.77 -18.82
N THR A 162 -26.15 -21.59 -18.07
CA THR A 162 -26.72 -21.17 -16.79
C THR A 162 -25.59 -20.83 -15.82
N ALA A 163 -25.89 -20.00 -14.83
CA ALA A 163 -25.03 -19.84 -13.66
C ALA A 163 -25.15 -21.09 -12.77
N ASP A 164 -24.56 -22.21 -13.23
CA ASP A 164 -24.38 -23.45 -12.46
C ASP A 164 -23.09 -24.15 -12.91
N GLY A 165 -22.00 -23.71 -12.29
CA GLY A 165 -20.67 -24.29 -12.40
C GLY A 165 -19.92 -24.26 -11.05
N ALA A 166 -20.68 -24.21 -9.96
CA ALA A 166 -20.14 -24.31 -8.62
C ALA A 166 -19.59 -25.73 -8.39
N ASP A 167 -18.42 -25.81 -7.79
CA ASP A 167 -17.85 -27.08 -7.34
C ASP A 167 -18.68 -27.56 -6.14
N PRO A 168 -19.32 -28.76 -6.18
CA PRO A 168 -20.20 -29.23 -5.10
C PRO A 168 -19.54 -29.35 -3.72
N ARG A 169 -18.21 -29.24 -3.64
CA ARG A 169 -17.47 -29.18 -2.37
C ARG A 169 -17.62 -27.83 -1.66
N PHE A 170 -18.02 -26.78 -2.38
CA PHE A 170 -17.99 -25.37 -1.95
C PHE A 170 -19.33 -24.63 -2.15
N ASP A 171 -20.46 -25.35 -2.22
CA ASP A 171 -21.80 -24.77 -2.45
C ASP A 171 -22.18 -23.64 -1.48
N HIS A 172 -21.70 -23.69 -0.23
CA HIS A 172 -22.01 -22.68 0.78
C HIS A 172 -21.06 -21.47 0.71
N GLY A 173 -20.10 -21.50 -0.23
CA GLY A 173 -19.23 -20.40 -0.60
C GLY A 173 -17.89 -20.34 0.15
N PRO A 174 -17.14 -19.23 0.00
CA PRO A 174 -15.77 -19.11 0.50
C PRO A 174 -15.65 -19.00 2.02
N LEU A 175 -16.72 -18.58 2.70
CA LEU A 175 -16.71 -18.24 4.12
C LEU A 175 -18.11 -18.29 4.73
N ALA A 176 -18.15 -18.40 6.05
CA ALA A 176 -19.33 -18.10 6.85
C ALA A 176 -18.99 -17.16 8.01
N VAL A 177 -19.94 -16.29 8.38
CA VAL A 177 -19.91 -15.53 9.62
C VAL A 177 -20.70 -16.33 10.66
N VAL A 178 -20.04 -16.73 11.74
CA VAL A 178 -20.64 -17.50 12.83
C VAL A 178 -21.01 -16.54 13.95
N ASP A 179 -22.28 -16.57 14.35
CA ASP A 179 -22.85 -15.79 15.43
C ASP A 179 -23.75 -16.66 16.33
N VAL A 180 -24.27 -16.09 17.41
CA VAL A 180 -25.26 -16.71 18.29
C VAL A 180 -26.52 -15.87 18.29
N ASP A 181 -27.68 -16.49 18.08
CA ASP A 181 -28.97 -15.80 18.11
C ASP A 181 -29.48 -15.54 19.54
N ALA A 182 -30.67 -14.93 19.63
CA ALA A 182 -31.31 -14.59 20.90
C ALA A 182 -31.69 -15.81 21.75
N ASP A 183 -31.89 -16.98 21.13
CA ASP A 183 -32.25 -18.23 21.80
C ASP A 183 -31.00 -19.05 22.20
N GLY A 184 -29.79 -18.57 21.88
CA GLY A 184 -28.52 -19.20 22.21
C GLY A 184 -28.08 -20.27 21.21
N GLN A 185 -28.75 -20.38 20.06
CA GLN A 185 -28.39 -21.26 18.96
C GLN A 185 -27.29 -20.62 18.11
N VAL A 186 -26.32 -21.44 17.69
CA VAL A 186 -25.17 -20.97 16.92
C VAL A 186 -25.47 -21.15 15.44
N LEU A 187 -25.36 -20.05 14.69
CA LEU A 187 -25.73 -19.96 13.28
C LEU A 187 -24.52 -19.54 12.44
N ALA A 188 -24.39 -20.13 11.25
CA ALA A 188 -23.40 -19.76 10.25
C ALA A 188 -24.07 -19.09 9.05
N TYR A 189 -23.89 -17.78 8.94
CA TYR A 189 -24.37 -16.93 7.85
C TYR A 189 -23.40 -17.05 6.67
N CYS A 190 -23.84 -17.71 5.61
CA CYS A 190 -23.08 -17.97 4.40
C CYS A 190 -23.41 -16.92 3.31
N VAL A 191 -22.67 -16.97 2.20
CA VAL A 191 -22.96 -16.11 1.04
C VAL A 191 -24.32 -16.45 0.42
N GLY A 192 -24.98 -15.48 -0.21
CA GLY A 192 -26.30 -15.67 -0.81
C GLY A 192 -27.47 -15.74 0.18
N GLY A 193 -27.24 -15.49 1.48
CA GLY A 193 -28.29 -15.48 2.50
C GLY A 193 -28.63 -16.85 3.09
N LEU A 194 -27.87 -17.89 2.75
CA LEU A 194 -27.95 -19.20 3.39
C LEU A 194 -27.53 -19.09 4.87
N VAL A 195 -28.31 -19.67 5.77
CA VAL A 195 -28.00 -19.80 7.19
C VAL A 195 -27.98 -21.28 7.56
N LEU A 196 -26.94 -21.71 8.27
CA LEU A 196 -26.74 -23.10 8.68
C LEU A 196 -26.68 -23.22 10.21
N ASP A 197 -27.25 -24.30 10.73
CA ASP A 197 -27.11 -24.66 12.14
C ASP A 197 -25.71 -25.19 12.43
N VAL A 198 -25.11 -24.68 13.52
CA VAL A 198 -23.75 -25.04 13.93
C VAL A 198 -23.81 -25.81 15.26
N PRO A 199 -23.91 -27.16 15.25
CA PRO A 199 -24.00 -27.96 16.47
C PRO A 199 -22.69 -28.00 17.29
N ALA A 200 -21.62 -27.36 16.81
CA ALA A 200 -20.31 -27.35 17.44
C ALA A 200 -20.32 -26.60 18.78
N LYS A 201 -19.96 -27.32 19.86
CA LYS A 201 -19.90 -26.79 21.24
C LYS A 201 -18.51 -26.33 21.70
N SER A 202 -17.52 -26.32 20.80
CA SER A 202 -16.13 -25.89 21.07
C SER A 202 -15.41 -25.50 19.78
N LEU A 203 -14.37 -24.68 19.86
CA LEU A 203 -13.62 -24.26 18.66
C LEU A 203 -13.03 -25.44 17.86
N PRO A 204 -12.46 -26.51 18.47
CA PRO A 204 -12.05 -27.69 17.70
C PRO A 204 -13.22 -28.34 16.96
N ALA A 205 -14.39 -28.46 17.59
CA ALA A 205 -15.58 -29.02 16.94
C ALA A 205 -16.11 -28.14 15.80
N LEU A 206 -15.94 -26.81 15.90
CA LEU A 206 -16.28 -25.88 14.82
C LEU A 206 -15.36 -26.08 13.60
N VAL A 207 -14.07 -26.34 13.84
CA VAL A 207 -13.09 -26.62 12.78
C VAL A 207 -13.40 -27.95 12.07
N GLU A 208 -13.77 -29.02 12.79
CA GLU A 208 -14.23 -30.27 12.15
C GLU A 208 -15.53 -30.03 11.35
N TRP A 209 -16.56 -29.41 11.96
CA TRP A 209 -17.82 -29.09 11.28
C TRP A 209 -17.59 -28.29 9.99
N THR A 210 -16.68 -27.31 10.02
CA THR A 210 -16.35 -26.47 8.85
C THR A 210 -15.83 -27.30 7.67
N LEU A 211 -15.08 -28.36 7.95
CA LEU A 211 -14.46 -29.22 6.93
C LEU A 211 -15.40 -30.35 6.47
N ASP A 212 -16.14 -30.97 7.40
CA ASP A 212 -16.96 -32.15 7.13
C ASP A 212 -18.37 -31.81 6.62
N GLN A 213 -18.96 -30.70 7.11
CA GLN A 213 -20.38 -30.35 6.91
C GLN A 213 -20.56 -28.94 6.35
N GLY A 214 -19.62 -28.04 6.60
CA GLY A 214 -19.71 -26.64 6.21
C GLY A 214 -19.79 -26.42 4.71
N ARG A 215 -19.22 -27.30 3.88
CA ARG A 215 -19.12 -27.16 2.39
C ARG A 215 -18.62 -25.76 1.99
N LEU A 216 -17.62 -25.27 2.73
CA LEU A 216 -17.01 -23.95 2.58
C LEU A 216 -15.63 -24.06 1.90
N GLY A 217 -15.30 -23.07 1.07
CA GLY A 217 -14.02 -22.94 0.40
C GLY A 217 -14.14 -22.27 -0.97
N GLN A 218 -13.05 -22.21 -1.73
CA GLN A 218 -13.07 -21.65 -3.08
C GLN A 218 -12.18 -22.49 -4.00
N PRO A 219 -12.63 -22.80 -5.24
CA PRO A 219 -11.79 -23.49 -6.22
C PRO A 219 -10.46 -22.76 -6.46
N LYS A 220 -9.41 -23.53 -6.74
CA LYS A 220 -8.08 -23.00 -7.08
C LYS A 220 -8.13 -21.96 -8.21
N LEU A 221 -7.42 -20.84 -8.03
CA LEU A 221 -7.34 -19.76 -9.02
C LEU A 221 -6.41 -20.06 -10.21
N SER A 222 -5.64 -21.14 -10.15
CA SER A 222 -4.73 -21.57 -11.22
C SER A 222 -4.64 -23.10 -11.27
N GLY A 223 -4.33 -23.66 -12.45
CA GLY A 223 -4.24 -25.12 -12.66
C GLY A 223 -3.28 -25.84 -11.69
N PRO A 224 -2.02 -25.36 -11.53
CA PRO A 224 -1.06 -25.85 -10.53
C PRO A 224 -1.38 -25.43 -9.09
N GLY A 225 -2.41 -24.61 -8.88
CA GLY A 225 -2.80 -24.05 -7.60
C GLY A 225 -3.50 -25.04 -6.68
N LYS A 226 -3.93 -24.52 -5.53
CA LYS A 226 -4.67 -25.25 -4.51
C LYS A 226 -5.96 -24.50 -4.21
N ASP A 227 -6.99 -25.24 -3.84
CA ASP A 227 -8.24 -24.65 -3.35
C ASP A 227 -7.96 -23.76 -2.13
N ALA A 228 -8.75 -22.70 -1.98
CA ALA A 228 -8.67 -21.83 -0.81
C ALA A 228 -9.22 -22.58 0.40
N ASP A 229 -8.58 -22.38 1.56
CA ASP A 229 -9.13 -22.87 2.82
C ASP A 229 -10.47 -22.16 3.09
N PRO A 230 -11.47 -22.84 3.69
CA PRO A 230 -12.63 -22.17 4.25
C PRO A 230 -12.23 -21.10 5.28
N LEU A 231 -12.96 -19.99 5.29
CA LEU A 231 -12.82 -18.93 6.28
C LEU A 231 -14.05 -18.90 7.20
N ILE A 232 -13.81 -18.96 8.51
CA ILE A 232 -14.82 -18.69 9.52
C ILE A 232 -14.55 -17.32 10.13
N VAL A 233 -15.55 -16.46 10.11
CA VAL A 233 -15.53 -15.15 10.76
C VAL A 233 -16.31 -15.28 12.07
N LEU A 234 -15.70 -14.99 13.22
CA LEU A 234 -16.37 -15.09 14.52
C LEU A 234 -16.81 -13.71 14.99
N THR A 235 -18.10 -13.53 15.29
CA THR A 235 -18.59 -12.34 16.01
C THR A 235 -18.07 -12.33 17.46
N GLY A 236 -18.24 -11.20 18.16
CA GLY A 236 -17.93 -11.11 19.59
C GLY A 236 -18.68 -12.15 20.44
N VAL A 237 -19.96 -12.37 20.15
CA VAL A 237 -20.80 -13.35 20.87
C VAL A 237 -20.36 -14.79 20.55
N ALA A 238 -20.01 -15.09 19.30
CA ALA A 238 -19.43 -16.38 18.94
C ALA A 238 -18.05 -16.61 19.59
N CYS A 239 -17.24 -15.56 19.77
CA CYS A 239 -15.99 -15.67 20.53
C CYS A 239 -16.25 -16.14 21.97
N GLU A 240 -17.17 -15.50 22.70
CA GLU A 240 -17.53 -15.92 24.07
C GLU A 240 -18.06 -17.35 24.11
N ARG A 241 -18.96 -17.68 23.17
CA ARG A 241 -19.53 -19.03 23.01
C ARG A 241 -18.48 -20.12 22.85
N TYR A 242 -17.38 -19.80 22.15
CA TYR A 242 -16.25 -20.71 21.95
C TYR A 242 -15.11 -20.57 22.97
N GLY A 243 -15.30 -19.76 24.02
CA GLY A 243 -14.34 -19.58 25.11
C GLY A 243 -13.12 -18.73 24.72
N LEU A 244 -13.27 -17.86 23.74
CA LEU A 244 -12.33 -16.80 23.37
C LEU A 244 -12.77 -15.48 24.02
N PRO A 245 -11.85 -14.57 24.40
CA PRO A 245 -12.23 -13.24 24.83
C PRO A 245 -12.79 -12.41 23.67
N VAL A 246 -13.80 -11.56 23.93
CA VAL A 246 -14.35 -10.63 22.91
C VAL A 246 -13.27 -9.68 22.41
N THR A 247 -12.46 -9.13 23.33
CA THR A 247 -11.38 -8.17 23.05
C THR A 247 -10.07 -8.68 23.64
N LEU A 248 -8.96 -8.42 22.93
CA LEU A 248 -7.62 -8.71 23.46
C LEU A 248 -7.23 -7.70 24.55
N THR A 249 -6.55 -8.17 25.60
CA THR A 249 -5.87 -7.28 26.55
C THR A 249 -4.77 -6.48 25.85
N GLN A 250 -4.28 -5.40 26.47
CA GLN A 250 -3.19 -4.60 25.90
C GLN A 250 -1.92 -5.45 25.63
N GLN A 251 -1.58 -6.39 26.51
CA GLN A 251 -0.44 -7.28 26.33
C GLN A 251 -0.63 -8.23 25.15
N GLU A 252 -1.83 -8.79 24.98
CA GLU A 252 -2.15 -9.69 23.86
C GLU A 252 -2.25 -8.95 22.53
N ARG A 253 -2.76 -7.70 22.53
CA ARG A 253 -2.77 -6.83 21.35
C ARG A 253 -1.35 -6.49 20.90
N LEU A 254 -0.45 -6.16 21.83
CA LEU A 254 0.97 -5.93 21.56
C LEU A 254 1.68 -7.22 21.08
N ALA A 255 1.32 -8.38 21.62
CA ALA A 255 1.83 -9.69 21.15
C ALA A 255 1.20 -10.15 19.82
N GLY A 256 0.08 -9.56 19.41
CA GLY A 256 -0.72 -9.93 18.24
C GLY A 256 -1.40 -11.30 18.33
N ARG A 257 -1.46 -11.92 19.52
CA ARG A 257 -1.95 -13.30 19.75
C ARG A 257 -2.29 -13.58 21.21
N LEU A 258 -3.17 -14.55 21.44
CA LEU A 258 -3.40 -15.14 22.76
C LEU A 258 -2.17 -15.93 23.28
N PRO A 259 -1.96 -16.03 24.60
CA PRO A 259 -0.86 -16.81 25.18
C PRO A 259 -1.01 -18.30 24.89
N GLU A 260 0.09 -19.00 24.62
CA GLU A 260 0.10 -20.44 24.27
C GLU A 260 -0.53 -21.34 25.35
N GLY A 261 -0.55 -20.88 26.61
CA GLY A 261 -1.24 -21.55 27.72
C GLY A 261 -2.77 -21.42 27.74
N HIS A 262 -3.38 -20.67 26.82
CA HIS A 262 -4.83 -20.39 26.80
C HIS A 262 -5.67 -21.68 26.64
N LYS A 263 -6.84 -21.72 27.29
CA LYS A 263 -7.72 -22.91 27.36
C LYS A 263 -8.08 -23.46 25.97
N VAL A 264 -8.44 -22.58 25.04
CA VAL A 264 -8.83 -22.95 23.68
C VAL A 264 -7.64 -23.49 22.87
N ILE A 265 -6.44 -22.94 23.05
CA ILE A 265 -5.23 -23.45 22.38
C ILE A 265 -4.91 -24.86 22.88
N LYS A 266 -4.98 -25.10 24.19
CA LYS A 266 -4.85 -26.45 24.79
C LYS A 266 -5.91 -27.43 24.27
N GLN A 267 -7.13 -26.98 23.99
CA GLN A 267 -8.18 -27.81 23.38
C GLN A 267 -7.85 -28.16 21.93
N LEU A 268 -7.41 -27.19 21.12
CA LEU A 268 -6.96 -27.43 19.73
C LEU A 268 -5.80 -28.44 19.70
N THR A 269 -4.76 -28.26 20.53
CA THR A 269 -3.63 -29.19 20.60
C THR A 269 -4.06 -30.60 21.01
N ARG A 270 -4.98 -30.74 21.98
CA ARG A 270 -5.52 -32.06 22.37
C ARG A 270 -6.32 -32.74 21.26
N ALA A 271 -6.97 -31.95 20.40
CA ALA A 271 -7.66 -32.42 19.19
C ALA A 271 -6.72 -32.53 17.96
N ASN A 272 -5.39 -32.58 18.18
CA ASN A 272 -4.37 -32.68 17.14
C ASN A 272 -4.38 -31.55 16.09
N TRP A 273 -4.95 -30.39 16.43
CA TRP A 273 -4.91 -29.18 15.60
C TRP A 273 -3.66 -28.34 15.90
N GLN A 274 -3.02 -27.84 14.83
CA GLN A 274 -1.85 -26.98 14.91
C GLN A 274 -2.18 -25.54 14.52
N LEU A 275 -1.45 -24.60 15.12
CA LEU A 275 -1.43 -23.18 14.76
C LEU A 275 -0.09 -22.86 14.08
N THR A 276 -0.08 -21.82 13.25
CA THR A 276 1.20 -21.30 12.71
C THR A 276 2.02 -20.61 13.80
N LYS A 277 3.29 -20.25 13.50
CA LYS A 277 4.15 -19.44 14.39
C LYS A 277 3.57 -18.06 14.78
N ARG A 278 2.45 -17.62 14.20
CA ARG A 278 1.70 -16.42 14.64
C ARG A 278 0.75 -16.69 15.81
N GLY A 279 0.47 -17.96 16.13
CA GLY A 279 -0.50 -18.34 17.16
C GLY A 279 -1.95 -18.07 16.76
N LEU A 280 -2.80 -17.90 17.78
CA LEU A 280 -4.21 -17.55 17.65
C LEU A 280 -4.37 -16.06 17.92
N GLY A 281 -4.41 -15.27 16.85
CA GLY A 281 -4.59 -13.81 16.86
C GLY A 281 -5.77 -13.38 15.99
N PRO A 282 -5.86 -12.09 15.62
CA PRO A 282 -6.99 -11.54 14.86
C PRO A 282 -7.28 -12.29 13.57
N TRP A 283 -6.20 -12.79 12.95
CA TRP A 283 -6.24 -13.82 11.93
C TRP A 283 -5.46 -15.04 12.41
N ALA A 284 -6.05 -16.22 12.28
CA ALA A 284 -5.41 -17.47 12.63
C ALA A 284 -5.62 -18.53 11.53
N ARG A 285 -4.67 -19.45 11.44
CA ARG A 285 -4.76 -20.63 10.58
C ARG A 285 -4.64 -21.87 11.45
N ILE A 286 -5.70 -22.65 11.48
CA ILE A 286 -5.79 -23.93 12.20
C ILE A 286 -5.67 -25.04 11.17
N TYR A 287 -4.75 -25.99 11.36
CA TYR A 287 -4.48 -27.02 10.35
C TYR A 287 -3.97 -28.33 10.95
N ARG A 288 -4.12 -29.43 10.20
CA ARG A 288 -3.36 -30.68 10.37
C ARG A 288 -2.32 -30.80 9.24
N PRO A 289 -1.19 -31.48 9.46
CA PRO A 289 -0.30 -31.87 8.36
C PRO A 289 -1.08 -32.62 7.28
N ALA A 290 -0.84 -32.31 6.01
CA ALA A 290 -1.56 -32.90 4.89
C ALA A 290 -1.27 -34.41 4.78
N GLN A 291 -2.31 -35.21 4.55
CA GLN A 291 -2.20 -36.65 4.32
C GLN A 291 -2.41 -36.92 2.82
N GLY A 292 -1.30 -37.15 2.10
CA GLY A 292 -1.34 -37.25 0.64
C GLY A 292 -1.83 -35.94 -0.01
N ALA A 293 -3.00 -36.00 -0.66
CA ALA A 293 -3.65 -34.84 -1.26
C ALA A 293 -4.61 -34.10 -0.31
N GLU A 294 -5.02 -34.73 0.81
CA GLU A 294 -6.00 -34.15 1.73
C GLU A 294 -5.37 -33.09 2.64
N ARG A 295 -6.08 -31.97 2.80
CA ARG A 295 -5.64 -30.78 3.53
C ARG A 295 -6.74 -30.33 4.48
N SER A 296 -6.62 -30.70 5.75
CA SER A 296 -7.50 -30.22 6.81
C SER A 296 -6.98 -28.87 7.31
N CYS A 297 -7.62 -27.77 6.90
CA CYS A 297 -7.18 -26.42 7.25
C CYS A 297 -8.33 -25.40 7.20
N VAL A 298 -8.48 -24.60 8.25
CA VAL A 298 -9.49 -23.54 8.37
C VAL A 298 -8.80 -22.22 8.72
N GLN A 299 -9.24 -21.12 8.10
CA GLN A 299 -8.83 -19.75 8.46
C GLN A 299 -9.86 -19.18 9.43
N LEU A 300 -9.40 -18.41 10.43
CA LEU A 300 -10.24 -17.61 11.30
C LEU A 300 -10.00 -16.12 11.08
N CYS A 301 -11.08 -15.35 11.10
CA CYS A 301 -11.09 -13.89 11.21
C CYS A 301 -11.90 -13.50 12.44
N ILE A 302 -11.36 -12.63 13.30
CA ILE A 302 -12.03 -12.16 14.52
C ILE A 302 -12.10 -10.62 14.47
N PRO A 303 -13.20 -10.04 13.95
CA PRO A 303 -13.30 -8.59 13.75
C PRO A 303 -13.15 -7.77 15.04
N SER A 304 -13.60 -8.30 16.19
CA SER A 304 -13.46 -7.67 17.51
C SER A 304 -12.01 -7.62 18.05
N TRP A 305 -11.06 -8.26 17.34
CA TRP A 305 -9.63 -8.17 17.59
C TRP A 305 -8.90 -7.35 16.50
N ASP A 306 -9.60 -6.45 15.82
CA ASP A 306 -9.07 -5.60 14.73
C ASP A 306 -8.59 -6.38 13.49
N ALA A 307 -9.18 -7.57 13.23
CA ALA A 307 -8.87 -8.35 12.03
C ALA A 307 -9.22 -7.62 10.73
N LEU A 308 -10.30 -6.82 10.76
CA LEU A 308 -10.77 -5.98 9.67
C LEU A 308 -10.35 -4.52 9.93
N ASP A 309 -9.07 -4.22 9.66
CA ASP A 309 -8.45 -2.88 9.78
C ASP A 309 -9.36 -1.78 9.20
N THR A 310 -9.83 -0.89 10.06
CA THR A 310 -10.86 0.13 9.77
C THR A 310 -10.45 1.10 8.66
N ARG A 311 -9.15 1.29 8.41
CA ARG A 311 -8.65 2.12 7.30
C ARG A 311 -9.01 1.55 5.92
N HIS A 312 -9.25 0.24 5.85
CA HIS A 312 -9.52 -0.47 4.60
C HIS A 312 -10.91 -1.11 4.57
N TRP A 313 -11.44 -1.47 5.75
CA TRP A 313 -12.72 -2.13 5.93
C TRP A 313 -13.80 -1.24 6.59
N ALA A 314 -13.49 0.03 6.90
CA ALA A 314 -14.37 0.94 7.62
C ALA A 314 -14.98 0.27 8.88
N ASN A 315 -16.30 0.37 9.06
CA ASN A 315 -17.05 -0.27 10.14
C ASN A 315 -17.51 -1.72 9.81
N ALA A 316 -16.94 -2.40 8.80
CA ALA A 316 -17.42 -3.73 8.39
C ALA A 316 -17.47 -4.75 9.55
N GLY A 317 -16.52 -4.69 10.49
CA GLY A 317 -16.51 -5.56 11.67
C GLY A 317 -17.67 -5.35 12.66
N GLN A 318 -18.51 -4.34 12.45
CA GLN A 318 -19.70 -4.01 13.23
C GLN A 318 -21.01 -4.29 12.46
N LEU A 319 -20.93 -4.76 11.20
CA LEU A 319 -22.12 -5.09 10.41
C LEU A 319 -22.85 -6.33 10.98
N PRO A 320 -24.17 -6.42 10.78
CA PRO A 320 -24.91 -7.65 11.04
C PRO A 320 -24.28 -8.87 10.32
N PRO A 321 -24.38 -10.10 10.87
CA PRO A 321 -23.69 -11.27 10.32
C PRO A 321 -23.96 -11.54 8.83
N ALA A 322 -25.21 -11.38 8.38
CA ALA A 322 -25.60 -11.54 6.98
C ALA A 322 -24.98 -10.49 6.05
N ASP A 323 -24.91 -9.22 6.50
CA ASP A 323 -24.25 -8.13 5.76
C ASP A 323 -22.74 -8.33 5.70
N LEU A 324 -22.12 -8.75 6.80
CA LEU A 324 -20.69 -9.07 6.84
C LEU A 324 -20.36 -10.26 5.91
N ALA A 325 -21.23 -11.28 5.89
CA ALA A 325 -21.11 -12.42 4.96
C ALA A 325 -21.25 -11.98 3.50
N ARG A 326 -22.21 -11.10 3.19
CA ARG A 326 -22.37 -10.48 1.86
C ARG A 326 -21.12 -9.72 1.44
N LEU A 327 -20.66 -8.79 2.27
CA LEU A 327 -19.51 -7.91 1.99
C LEU A 327 -18.23 -8.71 1.74
N LEU A 328 -17.86 -9.60 2.68
CA LEU A 328 -16.65 -10.42 2.55
C LEU A 328 -16.80 -11.46 1.42
N GLY A 329 -18.01 -11.99 1.20
CA GLY A 329 -18.32 -12.90 0.09
C GLY A 329 -18.13 -12.24 -1.27
N THR A 330 -18.63 -11.01 -1.44
CA THR A 330 -18.42 -10.21 -2.67
C THR A 330 -16.94 -9.95 -2.93
N TYR A 331 -16.18 -9.56 -1.89
CA TYR A 331 -14.74 -9.43 -2.00
C TYR A 331 -14.06 -10.76 -2.38
N ALA A 332 -14.45 -11.88 -1.75
CA ALA A 332 -13.87 -13.19 -1.99
C ALA A 332 -14.12 -13.72 -3.41
N ALA A 333 -15.33 -13.55 -3.92
CA ALA A 333 -15.70 -13.92 -5.28
C ALA A 333 -14.90 -13.13 -6.34
N ARG A 334 -14.61 -11.85 -6.07
CA ARG A 334 -13.89 -10.94 -6.99
C ARG A 334 -12.37 -11.07 -6.90
N VAL A 335 -11.83 -11.19 -5.70
CA VAL A 335 -10.38 -11.25 -5.44
C VAL A 335 -10.00 -12.70 -5.14
N MET A 336 -10.07 -13.09 -3.86
CA MET A 336 -9.92 -14.43 -3.30
C MET A 336 -10.46 -14.40 -1.86
N THR A 337 -10.78 -15.56 -1.26
CA THR A 337 -11.08 -15.65 0.18
C THR A 337 -10.05 -14.87 1.02
N PRO A 338 -10.45 -13.87 1.84
CA PRO A 338 -9.55 -13.07 2.64
C PRO A 338 -8.61 -13.90 3.52
N ARG A 339 -7.30 -13.60 3.50
CA ARG A 339 -6.29 -14.25 4.35
C ARG A 339 -5.37 -13.22 4.97
N GLY A 340 -5.57 -12.95 6.27
CA GLY A 340 -4.85 -11.85 6.94
C GLY A 340 -5.35 -10.49 6.49
N SER A 341 -4.57 -9.44 6.74
CA SER A 341 -4.88 -8.11 6.22
C SER A 341 -4.90 -8.11 4.67
N THR A 342 -5.50 -7.07 4.08
CA THR A 342 -5.52 -6.81 2.63
C THR A 342 -4.12 -6.93 2.01
N ALA A 343 -3.09 -6.42 2.70
CA ALA A 343 -1.69 -6.55 2.28
C ALA A 343 -1.17 -8.01 2.23
N VAL A 344 -1.60 -8.87 3.17
CA VAL A 344 -1.26 -10.29 3.14
C VAL A 344 -2.06 -10.98 2.03
N THR A 345 -3.36 -10.71 1.93
CA THR A 345 -4.22 -11.23 0.84
C THR A 345 -3.65 -10.88 -0.53
N GLY A 346 -3.05 -9.70 -0.70
CA GLY A 346 -2.38 -9.29 -1.95
C GLY A 346 -1.17 -10.15 -2.33
N LEU A 347 -0.35 -10.60 -1.37
CA LEU A 347 0.74 -11.55 -1.59
C LEU A 347 0.24 -12.98 -1.83
N GLU A 348 -0.77 -13.40 -1.05
CA GLU A 348 -1.38 -14.72 -1.18
C GLU A 348 -2.03 -14.88 -2.56
N LEU A 349 -2.60 -13.80 -3.12
CA LEU A 349 -3.14 -13.77 -4.48
C LEU A 349 -2.06 -13.97 -5.54
N MET A 350 -0.89 -13.32 -5.41
CA MET A 350 0.24 -13.55 -6.32
C MET A 350 0.66 -15.03 -6.29
N THR A 351 0.72 -15.62 -5.10
CA THR A 351 1.11 -17.02 -4.90
C THR A 351 0.03 -18.01 -5.39
N ALA A 352 -1.26 -17.66 -5.28
CA ALA A 352 -2.37 -18.49 -5.75
C ALA A 352 -2.49 -18.51 -7.29
N LEU A 353 -2.16 -17.38 -7.94
CA LEU A 353 -2.17 -17.24 -9.40
C LEU A 353 -0.88 -17.79 -10.04
N HIS A 354 0.26 -17.64 -9.36
CA HIS A 354 1.55 -18.20 -9.78
C HIS A 354 2.14 -19.09 -8.66
N PRO A 355 1.60 -20.31 -8.47
CA PRO A 355 2.08 -21.26 -7.46
C PRO A 355 3.57 -21.57 -7.68
N PRO A 356 4.35 -21.78 -6.62
CA PRO A 356 5.81 -22.00 -6.73
C PRO A 356 6.18 -23.33 -7.38
N THR A 357 5.23 -24.28 -7.43
CA THR A 357 5.41 -25.62 -7.98
C THR A 357 4.17 -26.14 -8.67
N ARG A 358 4.39 -27.00 -9.66
CA ARG A 358 3.39 -27.80 -10.38
C ARG A 358 3.59 -29.29 -10.10
N ALA A 359 2.64 -30.11 -10.53
CA ALA A 359 2.85 -31.55 -10.63
C ALA A 359 3.58 -31.87 -11.96
N SER A 360 4.55 -32.78 -11.92
CA SER A 360 5.20 -33.36 -13.11
C SER A 360 4.21 -34.13 -13.98
N GLU A 361 4.67 -34.59 -15.15
CA GLU A 361 4.06 -35.76 -15.79
C GLU A 361 4.17 -37.00 -14.88
N PRO A 362 3.26 -37.98 -14.97
CA PRO A 362 3.39 -39.23 -14.24
C PRO A 362 4.69 -39.95 -14.61
N ASP A 363 5.37 -40.52 -13.62
CA ASP A 363 6.48 -41.45 -13.85
C ASP A 363 5.99 -42.83 -14.31
N ALA A 364 6.91 -43.80 -14.43
CA ALA A 364 6.60 -45.16 -14.86
C ALA A 364 5.62 -45.89 -13.92
N ASP A 365 5.53 -45.49 -12.65
CA ASP A 365 4.60 -46.01 -11.65
C ASP A 365 3.28 -45.21 -11.60
N GLY A 366 3.10 -44.25 -12.52
CA GLY A 366 1.94 -43.35 -12.57
C GLY A 366 1.95 -42.22 -11.53
N ARG A 367 3.04 -42.07 -10.77
CA ARG A 367 3.16 -41.09 -9.69
C ARG A 367 3.65 -39.74 -10.22
N ARG A 368 3.04 -38.66 -9.74
CA ARG A 368 3.49 -37.28 -10.04
C ARG A 368 4.34 -36.71 -8.91
N HIS A 369 5.34 -35.93 -9.28
CA HIS A 369 6.31 -35.28 -8.40
C HIS A 369 6.10 -33.76 -8.37
N SER A 370 6.68 -33.08 -7.38
CA SER A 370 6.61 -31.62 -7.26
C SER A 370 7.77 -30.96 -8.01
N GLU A 371 7.48 -30.31 -9.13
CA GLU A 371 8.45 -29.56 -9.93
C GLU A 371 8.29 -28.05 -9.74
N HIS A 372 9.34 -27.27 -10.03
CA HIS A 372 9.22 -25.81 -10.18
C HIS A 372 8.19 -25.45 -11.25
N ASN A 373 7.38 -24.43 -10.99
CA ASN A 373 6.40 -23.92 -11.94
C ASN A 373 7.01 -22.71 -12.70
N PRO A 374 7.26 -22.81 -14.02
CA PRO A 374 7.82 -21.71 -14.80
C PRO A 374 6.97 -20.43 -14.69
N GLY A 375 7.63 -19.27 -14.62
CA GLY A 375 6.91 -18.00 -14.42
C GLY A 375 6.43 -17.78 -12.98
N SER A 376 6.96 -18.52 -12.00
CA SER A 376 6.74 -18.31 -10.55
C SER A 376 8.05 -17.97 -9.84
N LEU A 377 7.97 -17.50 -8.60
CA LEU A 377 9.15 -17.18 -7.76
C LEU A 377 9.80 -18.40 -7.09
N GLY A 378 9.29 -19.62 -7.34
CA GLY A 378 9.81 -20.84 -6.69
C GLY A 378 9.52 -20.94 -5.19
N LYS A 379 10.04 -22.01 -4.56
CA LYS A 379 9.81 -22.34 -3.13
C LYS A 379 10.76 -21.62 -2.18
N GLU A 380 11.98 -21.35 -2.63
CA GLU A 380 13.05 -20.82 -1.79
C GLU A 380 13.13 -19.29 -1.90
N PRO A 381 13.49 -18.57 -0.82
CA PRO A 381 13.80 -17.16 -0.90
C PRO A 381 15.05 -16.92 -1.77
N VAL A 382 15.12 -15.73 -2.37
CA VAL A 382 16.20 -15.31 -3.25
C VAL A 382 16.84 -14.05 -2.68
N ASP A 383 18.16 -14.03 -2.57
CA ASP A 383 18.89 -12.86 -2.09
C ASP A 383 18.73 -11.67 -3.06
N CYS A 384 18.50 -10.48 -2.50
CA CYS A 384 18.48 -9.23 -3.25
C CYS A 384 19.89 -8.72 -3.56
N ALA A 385 20.04 -7.83 -4.55
CA ALA A 385 21.31 -7.16 -4.78
C ALA A 385 21.65 -6.23 -3.59
N PRO A 386 22.94 -5.96 -3.30
CA PRO A 386 23.34 -5.06 -2.21
C PRO A 386 22.67 -3.68 -2.27
N CYS A 387 22.51 -3.11 -3.48
CA CYS A 387 21.84 -1.82 -3.67
C CYS A 387 20.32 -1.86 -3.41
N GLU A 388 19.67 -3.02 -3.57
CA GLU A 388 18.22 -3.20 -3.32
C GLU A 388 17.89 -3.37 -1.84
N ALA A 389 18.89 -3.74 -1.03
CA ALA A 389 18.75 -4.03 0.38
C ALA A 389 18.30 -2.77 1.15
N PRO A 390 17.20 -2.82 1.94
CA PRO A 390 16.81 -1.72 2.83
C PRO A 390 17.79 -1.59 4.00
N ASP A 391 17.83 -0.44 4.67
CA ASP A 391 18.77 -0.21 5.78
C ASP A 391 18.60 -1.22 6.92
N GLY A 392 19.73 -1.64 7.49
CA GLY A 392 19.80 -2.70 8.49
C GLY A 392 19.52 -4.12 7.96
N HIS A 393 19.40 -4.35 6.64
CA HIS A 393 19.41 -5.69 6.06
C HIS A 393 20.71 -6.45 6.40
N PRO A 394 20.69 -7.79 6.56
CA PRO A 394 21.91 -8.58 6.88
C PRO A 394 23.08 -8.39 5.90
N LEU A 395 22.82 -8.12 4.62
CA LEU A 395 23.86 -7.79 3.62
C LEU A 395 24.62 -6.48 3.93
N LEU A 396 24.08 -5.64 4.81
CA LEU A 396 24.62 -4.34 5.19
C LEU A 396 25.22 -4.33 6.60
N LYS A 397 25.31 -5.51 7.26
CA LYS A 397 25.75 -5.64 8.66
C LYS A 397 27.17 -5.11 8.92
N ASP A 398 28.02 -5.12 7.88
CA ASP A 398 29.44 -4.74 7.95
C ASP A 398 29.67 -3.27 7.57
N LEU A 399 28.61 -2.51 7.23
CA LEU A 399 28.71 -1.05 7.03
C LEU A 399 28.95 -0.32 8.37
N PRO A 400 29.67 0.82 8.36
CA PRO A 400 29.82 1.66 9.54
C PRO A 400 28.46 2.07 10.13
N ARG A 401 28.37 2.13 11.47
CA ARG A 401 27.12 2.35 12.22
C ARG A 401 26.33 3.61 11.82
N PHE A 402 27.02 4.62 11.30
CA PHE A 402 26.44 5.90 10.87
C PHE A 402 26.68 6.17 9.37
N HIS A 403 26.85 5.11 8.56
CA HIS A 403 27.04 5.24 7.12
C HIS A 403 25.73 5.63 6.43
N HIS A 404 25.67 6.86 5.93
CA HIS A 404 24.56 7.34 5.10
C HIS A 404 24.81 6.92 3.64
N ARG A 405 24.14 5.86 3.18
CA ARG A 405 24.29 5.36 1.81
C ARG A 405 23.86 6.41 0.78
N THR A 406 24.76 6.66 -0.16
CA THR A 406 24.56 7.57 -1.30
C THR A 406 23.69 6.93 -2.39
N PRO A 407 23.16 7.70 -3.36
CA PRO A 407 22.45 7.15 -4.52
C PRO A 407 23.26 6.12 -5.33
N ALA A 408 24.60 6.17 -5.27
CA ALA A 408 25.50 5.19 -5.88
C ALA A 408 25.63 3.87 -5.08
N GLU A 409 25.00 3.76 -3.91
CA GLU A 409 25.06 2.59 -3.02
C GLU A 409 23.68 1.98 -2.71
N VAL A 410 22.58 2.71 -2.94
CA VAL A 410 21.22 2.24 -2.69
C VAL A 410 20.26 2.62 -3.82
N LEU A 411 19.42 1.65 -4.22
CA LEU A 411 18.33 1.81 -5.16
C LEU A 411 17.14 2.52 -4.48
N VAL A 412 16.90 3.78 -4.84
CA VAL A 412 15.84 4.61 -4.26
C VAL A 412 14.67 4.78 -5.24
N GLU A 413 13.95 3.68 -5.48
CA GLU A 413 12.75 3.68 -6.33
C GLU A 413 11.48 3.83 -5.49
N GLU A 414 11.14 5.08 -5.20
CA GLU A 414 9.92 5.50 -4.50
C GLU A 414 9.02 6.37 -5.40
N ALA A 415 7.77 6.57 -4.99
CA ALA A 415 6.81 7.39 -5.74
C ALA A 415 7.12 8.90 -5.59
N TYR A 416 6.48 9.75 -6.41
CA TYR A 416 6.75 11.18 -6.35
C TYR A 416 6.32 11.81 -5.02
N ASP A 417 7.12 12.76 -4.55
CA ASP A 417 6.74 13.78 -3.58
C ASP A 417 7.48 15.07 -3.96
N TRP A 418 6.90 15.82 -4.89
CA TRP A 418 7.47 17.03 -5.48
C TRP A 418 6.40 18.12 -5.55
N ALA A 419 6.80 19.35 -5.27
CA ALA A 419 6.01 20.54 -5.55
C ALA A 419 6.96 21.73 -5.79
N ARG A 420 6.42 22.79 -6.36
CA ARG A 420 7.14 24.05 -6.60
C ARG A 420 6.25 25.26 -6.25
N PRO A 421 6.83 26.46 -6.07
CA PRO A 421 6.07 27.69 -6.07
C PRO A 421 5.21 27.85 -7.33
N LEU A 422 4.10 28.57 -7.22
CA LEU A 422 3.30 28.98 -8.38
C LEU A 422 4.05 30.05 -9.17
N THR A 423 3.88 30.04 -10.49
CA THR A 423 4.29 31.15 -11.36
C THR A 423 3.24 32.27 -11.33
N ASP A 424 3.62 33.50 -11.70
CA ASP A 424 2.69 34.64 -11.78
C ASP A 424 1.42 34.32 -12.61
N ALA A 425 1.58 33.58 -13.71
CA ALA A 425 0.48 33.17 -14.59
C ALA A 425 -0.45 32.11 -13.97
N GLU A 426 0.04 31.34 -12.99
CA GLU A 426 -0.74 30.38 -12.20
C GLU A 426 -1.41 31.06 -11.00
N CYS A 427 -0.77 32.06 -10.39
CA CYS A 427 -1.36 32.91 -9.35
C CYS A 427 -2.60 33.70 -9.84
N LEU A 428 -2.69 33.97 -11.14
CA LEU A 428 -3.86 34.60 -11.78
C LEU A 428 -5.02 33.62 -12.05
N ARG A 429 -4.83 32.32 -11.83
CA ARG A 429 -5.89 31.30 -11.96
C ARG A 429 -6.77 31.27 -10.72
N ARG A 430 -7.96 30.70 -10.86
CA ARG A 430 -8.94 30.65 -9.76
C ARG A 430 -8.80 29.40 -8.91
N HIS A 431 -8.47 28.27 -9.54
CA HIS A 431 -8.56 26.95 -8.95
C HIS A 431 -7.23 26.19 -9.02
N LEU A 432 -7.00 25.37 -7.99
CA LEU A 432 -6.05 24.26 -8.03
C LEU A 432 -6.89 22.99 -8.14
N VAL A 433 -6.66 22.19 -9.19
CA VAL A 433 -7.46 20.98 -9.48
C VAL A 433 -6.56 19.75 -9.43
N GLY A 434 -6.89 18.81 -8.55
CA GLY A 434 -6.19 17.54 -8.39
C GLY A 434 -6.76 16.44 -9.28
N ILE A 435 -5.89 15.74 -10.01
CA ILE A 435 -6.20 14.51 -10.75
C ILE A 435 -5.39 13.34 -10.20
N ASP A 436 -6.06 12.24 -9.86
CA ASP A 436 -5.45 11.04 -9.28
C ASP A 436 -5.57 9.83 -10.22
N VAL A 437 -4.47 9.09 -10.42
CA VAL A 437 -4.41 7.94 -11.32
C VAL A 437 -4.97 6.69 -10.62
N ASN A 438 -6.13 6.24 -11.07
CA ASN A 438 -6.81 5.05 -10.53
C ASN A 438 -5.87 3.84 -10.50
N MET A 439 -5.61 3.31 -9.30
CA MET A 439 -4.81 2.10 -9.06
C MET A 439 -3.44 2.14 -9.76
N ALA A 440 -2.72 3.26 -9.65
CA ALA A 440 -1.48 3.52 -10.40
C ALA A 440 -0.45 2.38 -10.31
N PHE A 441 -0.19 1.84 -9.11
CA PHE A 441 0.74 0.70 -8.93
C PHE A 441 0.27 -0.60 -9.59
N ALA A 442 -1.04 -0.84 -9.68
CA ALA A 442 -1.56 -1.99 -10.44
C ALA A 442 -1.31 -1.78 -11.95
N ALA A 443 -1.58 -0.57 -12.46
CA ALA A 443 -1.29 -0.23 -13.85
C ALA A 443 0.23 -0.27 -14.16
N GLY A 444 1.09 0.08 -13.20
CA GLY A 444 2.54 -0.05 -13.29
C GLY A 444 3.02 -1.50 -13.36
N ALA A 445 2.29 -2.44 -12.74
CA ALA A 445 2.58 -3.87 -12.79
C ALA A 445 2.14 -4.55 -14.11
N ASN A 446 1.12 -4.03 -14.79
CA ASN A 446 0.54 -4.62 -16.01
C ASN A 446 1.55 -4.78 -17.17
N GLY A 447 1.89 -6.01 -17.55
CA GLY A 447 2.85 -6.30 -18.62
C GLY A 447 4.30 -6.05 -18.24
N LEU A 448 4.61 -5.89 -16.94
CA LEU A 448 5.99 -5.70 -16.47
C LEU A 448 6.74 -7.03 -16.46
N THR A 449 7.81 -7.13 -17.23
CA THR A 449 8.80 -8.20 -17.08
C THR A 449 9.59 -7.97 -15.79
N VAL A 450 9.63 -8.97 -14.91
CA VAL A 450 10.37 -8.93 -13.64
C VAL A 450 11.26 -10.16 -13.51
N GLY A 451 12.34 -10.05 -12.74
CA GLY A 451 13.19 -11.21 -12.45
C GLY A 451 12.44 -12.27 -11.65
N LEU A 452 12.70 -13.54 -11.94
CA LEU A 452 12.17 -14.68 -11.18
C LEU A 452 13.27 -15.28 -10.29
N GLY A 453 14.47 -15.48 -10.84
CA GLY A 453 15.66 -15.95 -10.11
C GLY A 453 16.52 -14.84 -9.48
N ALA A 454 17.72 -15.25 -9.06
CA ALA A 454 18.72 -14.42 -8.39
C ALA A 454 19.38 -13.36 -9.30
N PRO A 455 19.85 -12.23 -8.75
CA PRO A 455 20.60 -11.24 -9.51
C PRO A 455 22.00 -11.73 -9.88
N THR A 456 22.43 -11.41 -11.10
CA THR A 456 23.81 -11.60 -11.60
C THR A 456 24.49 -10.24 -11.70
N HIS A 457 25.64 -10.07 -11.06
CA HIS A 457 26.44 -8.83 -11.15
C HIS A 457 27.24 -8.78 -12.45
N VAL A 458 27.17 -7.67 -13.17
CA VAL A 458 27.87 -7.44 -14.44
C VAL A 458 28.48 -6.04 -14.43
N LYS A 459 29.75 -5.91 -14.85
CA LYS A 459 30.48 -4.64 -14.97
C LYS A 459 30.51 -4.17 -16.42
N ASN A 460 30.40 -2.85 -16.62
CA ASN A 460 30.28 -2.18 -17.92
C ASN A 460 29.26 -2.84 -18.90
N PRO A 461 28.03 -3.20 -18.47
CA PRO A 461 27.09 -3.89 -19.34
C PRO A 461 26.47 -2.94 -20.38
N VAL A 462 26.17 -3.47 -21.57
CA VAL A 462 25.25 -2.81 -22.51
C VAL A 462 23.84 -2.84 -21.92
N PHE A 463 23.13 -1.71 -21.93
CA PHE A 463 21.77 -1.63 -21.44
C PHE A 463 20.78 -2.39 -22.34
N ASP A 464 19.94 -3.24 -21.75
CA ASP A 464 18.79 -3.88 -22.41
C ASP A 464 17.52 -3.60 -21.61
N ALA A 465 16.60 -2.82 -22.20
CA ALA A 465 15.31 -2.49 -21.61
C ALA A 465 14.38 -3.70 -21.40
N LYS A 466 14.69 -4.88 -21.97
CA LYS A 466 13.94 -6.14 -21.76
C LYS A 466 14.49 -6.97 -20.61
N LEU A 467 15.72 -6.71 -20.15
CA LEU A 467 16.37 -7.46 -19.08
C LEU A 467 16.10 -6.77 -17.74
N PRO A 468 15.27 -7.35 -16.84
CA PRO A 468 14.99 -6.73 -15.55
C PRO A 468 16.22 -6.75 -14.65
N GLY A 469 16.53 -5.61 -14.06
CA GLY A 469 17.69 -5.43 -13.21
C GLY A 469 17.73 -4.06 -12.55
N SER A 470 18.73 -3.91 -11.68
CA SER A 470 19.12 -2.66 -11.04
C SER A 470 20.42 -2.21 -11.70
N TRP A 471 20.51 -0.95 -12.13
CA TRP A 471 21.58 -0.44 -12.99
C TRP A 471 22.21 0.81 -12.36
N LEU A 472 23.53 0.83 -12.22
CA LEU A 472 24.26 2.03 -11.83
C LEU A 472 24.56 2.85 -13.08
N VAL A 473 23.89 4.01 -13.22
CA VAL A 473 23.97 4.86 -14.41
C VAL A 473 24.14 6.30 -13.97
N ASP A 474 24.93 7.09 -14.69
CA ASP A 474 24.86 8.56 -14.58
C ASP A 474 23.76 9.08 -15.49
N LEU A 475 22.82 9.84 -14.91
CA LEU A 475 21.73 10.51 -15.63
C LEU A 475 21.71 12.03 -15.36
N SER A 476 22.77 12.58 -14.76
CA SER A 476 22.90 14.01 -14.48
C SER A 476 22.93 14.87 -15.75
N HIS A 477 23.36 14.29 -16.88
CA HIS A 477 23.38 14.92 -18.20
C HIS A 477 22.01 15.02 -18.88
N VAL A 478 20.96 14.40 -18.34
CA VAL A 478 19.61 14.51 -18.90
C VAL A 478 19.06 15.92 -18.62
N ASP A 479 18.47 16.52 -19.65
CA ASP A 479 17.92 17.88 -19.62
C ASP A 479 16.43 17.81 -20.01
N LEU A 480 15.55 18.18 -19.08
CA LEU A 480 14.10 18.08 -19.28
C LEU A 480 13.52 19.27 -20.05
N SER A 481 14.31 20.32 -20.26
CA SER A 481 13.92 21.41 -21.18
C SER A 481 13.92 20.96 -22.65
N ARG A 482 14.50 19.80 -22.98
CA ARG A 482 14.58 19.31 -24.35
C ARG A 482 14.52 17.78 -24.44
N VAL A 483 13.35 17.25 -24.80
CA VAL A 483 13.09 15.79 -24.77
C VAL A 483 12.53 15.29 -26.10
N LYS A 484 12.68 14.00 -26.39
CA LYS A 484 12.04 13.38 -27.56
C LYS A 484 10.59 12.99 -27.26
N LEU A 485 9.65 13.55 -28.01
CA LEU A 485 8.24 13.13 -28.06
C LEU A 485 7.90 12.67 -29.46
N ALA A 486 7.25 11.51 -29.59
CA ALA A 486 6.96 10.89 -30.90
C ALA A 486 8.17 10.74 -31.85
N LYS A 487 9.40 10.73 -31.30
CA LYS A 487 10.73 10.75 -31.96
C LYS A 487 11.24 12.11 -32.43
N GLU A 488 10.49 13.18 -32.25
CA GLU A 488 10.90 14.56 -32.53
C GLU A 488 11.40 15.24 -31.25
N TRP A 489 12.40 16.11 -31.35
CA TRP A 489 12.82 16.92 -30.20
C TRP A 489 11.76 18.00 -29.93
N THR A 490 11.35 18.13 -28.67
CA THR A 490 10.40 19.12 -28.19
C THR A 490 11.07 19.91 -27.06
N ASP A 491 11.05 21.23 -27.20
CA ASP A 491 11.54 22.13 -26.17
C ASP A 491 10.41 22.43 -25.16
N LEU A 492 10.74 22.49 -23.87
CA LEU A 492 9.85 22.60 -22.72
C LEU A 492 10.47 23.50 -21.65
N ASP A 493 9.66 23.93 -20.69
CA ASP A 493 10.17 24.52 -19.45
C ASP A 493 10.60 23.38 -18.51
N GLY A 494 11.92 23.20 -18.39
CA GLY A 494 12.50 22.12 -17.58
C GLY A 494 12.38 22.36 -16.07
N ASP A 495 12.33 23.62 -15.64
CA ASP A 495 12.30 23.99 -14.21
C ASP A 495 10.89 23.80 -13.61
N LEU A 496 9.85 23.77 -14.46
CA LEU A 496 8.48 23.45 -14.09
C LEU A 496 8.15 21.94 -14.11
N LEU A 497 9.14 21.06 -14.34
CA LEU A 497 8.96 19.60 -14.45
C LEU A 497 9.69 18.81 -13.34
N PRO A 498 9.02 17.82 -12.69
CA PRO A 498 9.67 16.92 -11.75
C PRO A 498 10.56 15.89 -12.46
N SER A 499 11.84 15.81 -12.10
CA SER A 499 12.76 14.76 -12.58
C SER A 499 12.20 13.35 -12.38
N PRO A 500 12.07 12.52 -13.43
CA PRO A 500 11.57 11.14 -13.31
C PRO A 500 12.60 10.20 -12.68
N PHE A 501 13.82 10.67 -12.43
CA PHE A 501 14.94 9.86 -11.94
C PHE A 501 15.02 9.84 -10.41
N THR A 502 14.41 10.80 -9.71
CA THR A 502 14.39 10.85 -8.24
C THR A 502 12.96 10.89 -7.70
N PRO A 503 12.69 10.41 -6.47
CA PRO A 503 11.37 10.53 -5.85
C PRO A 503 10.96 11.99 -5.56
N LYS A 504 11.94 12.86 -5.25
CA LYS A 504 11.73 14.27 -4.94
C LYS A 504 11.68 15.18 -6.16
N GLY A 505 11.77 14.66 -7.38
CA GLY A 505 11.73 15.46 -8.61
C GLY A 505 13.00 16.29 -8.87
N GLU A 506 14.04 16.14 -8.05
CA GLU A 506 15.36 16.75 -8.21
C GLU A 506 16.15 16.13 -9.39
N ARG A 507 16.94 16.95 -10.09
CA ARG A 507 17.89 16.49 -11.11
C ARG A 507 19.01 15.66 -10.47
N PRO A 508 19.36 14.46 -10.98
CA PRO A 508 20.51 13.70 -10.48
C PRO A 508 21.81 14.50 -10.60
N THR A 509 22.68 14.38 -9.61
CA THR A 509 23.99 15.07 -9.56
C THR A 509 25.17 14.17 -9.96
N GLY A 510 24.92 12.89 -10.28
CA GLY A 510 25.92 11.94 -10.74
C GLY A 510 25.38 10.50 -10.85
N PRO A 511 26.24 9.48 -10.81
CA PRO A 511 25.86 8.07 -10.85
C PRO A 511 24.92 7.65 -9.71
N ALA A 512 23.84 6.95 -10.05
CA ALA A 512 22.91 6.37 -9.07
C ALA A 512 22.31 5.04 -9.54
N TRP A 513 21.79 4.26 -8.60
CA TRP A 513 21.07 3.02 -8.89
C TRP A 513 19.62 3.29 -9.32
N TYR A 514 19.25 2.73 -10.48
CA TYR A 514 17.92 2.83 -11.07
C TYR A 514 17.38 1.46 -11.46
N ALA A 515 16.06 1.28 -11.39
CA ALA A 515 15.42 0.09 -11.96
C ALA A 515 15.33 0.20 -13.50
N THR A 516 15.28 -0.94 -14.21
CA THR A 516 15.18 -0.97 -15.69
C THR A 516 14.16 0.01 -16.29
N PRO A 517 12.93 0.20 -15.74
CA PRO A 517 11.96 1.15 -16.30
C PRO A 517 12.42 2.61 -16.29
N THR A 518 13.19 3.02 -15.28
CA THR A 518 13.74 4.39 -15.14
C THR A 518 14.81 4.63 -16.20
N VAL A 519 15.75 3.70 -16.37
CA VAL A 519 16.83 3.80 -17.39
C VAL A 519 16.26 3.71 -18.81
N ALA A 520 15.30 2.82 -19.05
CA ALA A 520 14.60 2.72 -20.33
C ALA A 520 13.87 4.02 -20.70
N TYR A 521 13.39 4.76 -19.70
CA TYR A 521 12.72 6.03 -19.93
C TYR A 521 13.69 7.18 -20.26
N ALA A 522 14.91 7.20 -19.73
CA ALA A 522 15.95 8.13 -20.21
C ALA A 522 16.24 7.96 -21.71
N VAL A 523 16.28 6.70 -22.18
CA VAL A 523 16.42 6.38 -23.61
C VAL A 523 15.18 6.81 -24.42
N GLU A 524 13.97 6.66 -23.87
CA GLU A 524 12.73 7.14 -24.50
C GLU A 524 12.72 8.67 -24.66
N LEU A 525 13.17 9.41 -23.64
CA LEU A 525 13.37 10.87 -23.67
C LEU A 525 14.47 11.31 -24.65
N GLY A 526 15.24 10.36 -25.20
CA GLY A 526 16.14 10.58 -26.31
C GLY A 526 17.63 10.64 -25.97
N TYR A 527 17.99 10.31 -24.73
CA TYR A 527 19.35 10.37 -24.19
C TYR A 527 20.07 9.01 -24.24
N ASP A 528 21.38 9.04 -24.48
CA ASP A 528 22.23 7.87 -24.35
C ASP A 528 22.45 7.52 -22.87
N VAL A 529 22.49 6.21 -22.57
CA VAL A 529 22.75 5.67 -21.24
C VAL A 529 23.99 4.77 -21.29
N ARG A 530 24.85 4.85 -20.26
CA ARG A 530 26.08 4.07 -20.15
C ARG A 530 26.18 3.48 -18.73
N PRO A 531 25.63 2.28 -18.50
CA PRO A 531 25.71 1.64 -17.18
C PRO A 531 27.16 1.31 -16.80
N LEU A 532 27.54 1.68 -15.58
CA LEU A 532 28.85 1.35 -15.00
C LEU A 532 28.86 -0.10 -14.50
N GLU A 533 27.76 -0.53 -13.89
CA GLU A 533 27.50 -1.91 -13.50
C GLU A 533 26.00 -2.17 -13.34
N ALA A 534 25.60 -3.43 -13.28
CA ALA A 534 24.22 -3.84 -13.08
C ALA A 534 24.08 -5.16 -12.31
N TYR A 535 22.93 -5.33 -11.67
CA TYR A 535 22.44 -6.59 -11.11
C TYR A 535 21.21 -7.05 -11.90
N VAL A 536 21.43 -7.95 -12.86
CA VAL A 536 20.42 -8.38 -13.85
C VAL A 536 19.82 -9.74 -13.53
N ARG A 537 18.57 -10.00 -13.96
CA ARG A 537 17.93 -11.32 -13.83
C ARG A 537 17.68 -11.96 -15.20
N HIS A 538 18.49 -12.95 -15.55
CA HIS A 538 18.35 -13.71 -16.79
C HIS A 538 17.10 -14.60 -16.79
N ASP A 539 16.74 -15.18 -15.65
CA ASP A 539 15.42 -15.80 -15.44
C ASP A 539 14.40 -14.71 -15.09
N ASN A 540 13.43 -14.49 -15.98
CA ASN A 540 12.45 -13.41 -15.87
C ASN A 540 11.13 -13.76 -16.55
N GLY A 541 10.07 -13.03 -16.19
CA GLY A 541 8.74 -13.22 -16.78
C GLY A 541 7.71 -12.22 -16.27
N ARG A 542 6.47 -12.36 -16.75
CA ARG A 542 5.34 -11.48 -16.41
C ARG A 542 4.56 -11.98 -15.19
N TYR A 543 5.25 -12.09 -14.06
CA TYR A 543 4.71 -12.63 -12.81
C TYR A 543 3.46 -11.90 -12.27
N LEU A 544 3.30 -10.61 -12.61
CA LEU A 544 2.22 -9.79 -12.08
C LEU A 544 1.00 -9.65 -13.02
N ASP A 545 1.02 -10.21 -14.23
CA ASP A 545 -0.07 -10.01 -15.22
C ASP A 545 -1.39 -10.61 -14.74
N ALA A 546 -1.40 -11.85 -14.25
CA ALA A 546 -2.61 -12.48 -13.73
C ALA A 546 -3.14 -11.76 -12.48
N TRP A 547 -2.24 -11.32 -11.60
CA TRP A 547 -2.55 -10.57 -10.38
C TRP A 547 -3.18 -9.21 -10.69
N TYR A 548 -2.60 -8.48 -11.66
CA TYR A 548 -3.14 -7.24 -12.18
C TYR A 548 -4.53 -7.44 -12.79
N ASN A 549 -4.69 -8.39 -13.70
CA ASN A 549 -5.96 -8.65 -14.38
C ASN A 549 -7.07 -8.96 -13.36
N ARG A 550 -6.81 -9.86 -12.40
CA ARG A 550 -7.77 -10.23 -11.35
C ARG A 550 -8.20 -9.02 -10.50
N LEU A 551 -7.26 -8.17 -10.08
CA LEU A 551 -7.56 -6.99 -9.25
C LEU A 551 -8.20 -5.84 -10.05
N ARG A 552 -7.83 -5.67 -11.33
CA ARG A 552 -8.54 -4.77 -12.26
C ARG A 552 -9.99 -5.20 -12.39
N ASP A 553 -10.24 -6.47 -12.71
CA ASP A 553 -11.58 -6.97 -12.99
C ASP A 553 -12.46 -6.93 -11.73
N ALA A 554 -11.88 -7.25 -10.56
CA ALA A 554 -12.51 -7.05 -9.25
C ALA A 554 -12.93 -5.59 -9.01
N TYR A 555 -12.03 -4.64 -9.28
CA TYR A 555 -12.30 -3.22 -9.10
C TYR A 555 -13.37 -2.72 -10.07
N LEU A 556 -13.23 -3.02 -11.37
CA LEU A 556 -14.16 -2.59 -12.40
C LEU A 556 -15.57 -3.14 -12.18
N ALA A 557 -15.72 -4.42 -11.84
CA ALA A 557 -17.02 -4.99 -11.50
C ALA A 557 -17.65 -4.29 -10.28
N THR A 558 -16.85 -3.99 -9.24
CA THR A 558 -17.37 -3.29 -8.05
C THR A 558 -17.75 -1.83 -8.34
N MET A 559 -17.00 -1.14 -9.20
CA MET A 559 -17.35 0.22 -9.62
C MET A 559 -18.57 0.25 -10.55
N ALA A 560 -18.73 -0.75 -11.41
CA ALA A 560 -19.90 -0.89 -12.29
C ALA A 560 -21.19 -1.11 -11.49
N ASP A 561 -21.17 -1.96 -10.45
CA ASP A 561 -22.29 -2.13 -9.52
C ASP A 561 -22.64 -0.82 -8.77
N LEU A 562 -21.63 0.00 -8.48
CA LEU A 562 -21.78 1.34 -7.92
C LEU A 562 -22.18 2.41 -8.97
N GLY A 563 -22.53 2.00 -10.20
CA GLY A 563 -23.00 2.88 -11.28
C GLY A 563 -21.90 3.64 -12.04
N VAL A 564 -20.62 3.27 -11.88
CA VAL A 564 -19.49 3.90 -12.56
C VAL A 564 -18.93 2.97 -13.64
N GLY A 565 -19.47 3.10 -14.86
CA GLY A 565 -19.08 2.30 -16.02
C GLY A 565 -17.68 2.61 -16.57
N ALA A 566 -17.06 1.61 -17.22
CA ALA A 566 -15.71 1.71 -17.80
C ALA A 566 -15.60 2.68 -18.99
N ASP A 567 -16.69 2.84 -19.75
CA ASP A 567 -16.75 3.53 -21.03
C ASP A 567 -17.62 4.80 -21.00
N LEU A 568 -17.92 5.33 -19.80
CA LEU A 568 -18.66 6.58 -19.64
C LEU A 568 -17.94 7.76 -20.33
N PRO A 569 -18.67 8.64 -21.04
CA PRO A 569 -18.15 9.93 -21.50
C PRO A 569 -17.57 10.77 -20.34
N PRO A 570 -16.59 11.65 -20.58
CA PRO A 570 -15.85 12.32 -19.50
C PRO A 570 -16.71 13.08 -18.47
N ALA A 571 -17.74 13.80 -18.92
CA ALA A 571 -18.66 14.53 -18.05
C ALA A 571 -19.59 13.59 -17.26
N GLU A 572 -20.14 12.56 -17.92
CA GLU A 572 -20.94 11.51 -17.29
C GLU A 572 -20.12 10.70 -16.27
N PHE A 573 -18.84 10.46 -16.53
CA PHE A 573 -17.93 9.83 -15.58
C PHE A 573 -17.72 10.67 -14.32
N LEU A 574 -17.53 11.99 -14.45
CA LEU A 574 -17.42 12.89 -13.29
C LEU A 574 -18.71 12.90 -12.47
N ALA A 575 -19.87 13.04 -13.10
CA ALA A 575 -21.17 12.96 -12.43
C ALA A 575 -21.43 11.58 -11.81
N ALA A 576 -21.02 10.49 -12.46
CA ALA A 576 -21.14 9.14 -11.92
C ALA A 576 -20.20 8.91 -10.73
N MET A 577 -19.04 9.58 -10.67
CA MET A 577 -18.13 9.56 -9.52
C MET A 577 -18.65 10.43 -8.36
N GLU A 578 -19.51 11.41 -8.60
CA GLU A 578 -20.15 12.18 -7.53
C GLU A 578 -21.12 11.28 -6.72
N GLY A 579 -20.98 11.29 -5.40
CA GLY A 579 -21.85 10.51 -4.49
C GLY A 579 -21.82 8.98 -4.69
N TYR A 580 -20.86 8.41 -5.43
CA TYR A 580 -20.89 6.99 -5.78
C TYR A 580 -20.85 6.05 -4.55
N ARG A 581 -20.20 6.49 -3.47
CA ARG A 581 -20.02 5.70 -2.23
C ARG A 581 -21.31 5.54 -1.43
N GLN A 582 -22.26 6.46 -1.60
CA GLN A 582 -23.54 6.50 -0.91
C GLN A 582 -24.56 5.51 -1.52
N ARG A 583 -24.31 4.99 -2.74
CA ARG A 583 -25.24 4.10 -3.47
C ARG A 583 -25.32 2.69 -2.87
N ASP A 584 -24.17 2.10 -2.52
CA ASP A 584 -24.07 0.94 -1.61
C ASP A 584 -22.80 1.13 -0.75
N PRO A 585 -22.93 1.52 0.53
CA PRO A 585 -21.80 1.70 1.43
C PRO A 585 -20.95 0.44 1.63
N GLN A 586 -21.53 -0.77 1.59
CA GLN A 586 -20.77 -2.01 1.72
C GLN A 586 -19.93 -2.29 0.47
N LEU A 587 -20.46 -2.03 -0.73
CA LEU A 587 -19.65 -2.09 -1.96
C LEU A 587 -18.57 -1.00 -2.00
N ALA A 588 -18.81 0.18 -1.44
CA ALA A 588 -17.77 1.21 -1.27
C ALA A 588 -16.62 0.73 -0.36
N ILE A 589 -16.93 -0.04 0.69
CA ILE A 589 -15.92 -0.73 1.50
C ILE A 589 -15.16 -1.77 0.67
N VAL A 590 -15.84 -2.58 -0.15
CA VAL A 590 -15.18 -3.55 -1.05
C VAL A 590 -14.21 -2.86 -2.02
N VAL A 591 -14.57 -1.68 -2.58
CA VAL A 591 -13.63 -0.87 -3.38
C VAL A 591 -12.38 -0.49 -2.58
N SER A 592 -12.56 -0.03 -1.33
CA SER A 592 -11.44 0.33 -0.45
C SER A 592 -10.52 -0.87 -0.18
N ALA A 593 -11.10 -2.02 0.17
CA ALA A 593 -10.36 -3.26 0.41
C ALA A 593 -9.59 -3.76 -0.83
N ILE A 594 -10.16 -3.66 -2.03
CA ILE A 594 -9.47 -4.00 -3.29
C ILE A 594 -8.27 -3.08 -3.52
N LYS A 595 -8.43 -1.75 -3.36
CA LYS A 595 -7.33 -0.78 -3.51
C LYS A 595 -6.24 -0.99 -2.46
N ALA A 596 -6.62 -1.29 -1.22
CA ALA A 596 -5.70 -1.64 -0.14
C ALA A 596 -4.91 -2.93 -0.43
N THR A 597 -5.53 -3.92 -1.09
CA THR A 597 -4.90 -5.19 -1.46
C THR A 597 -3.81 -5.01 -2.52
N VAL A 598 -4.02 -4.09 -3.47
CA VAL A 598 -2.99 -3.64 -4.42
C VAL A 598 -1.81 -2.97 -3.69
N LYS A 599 -2.08 -1.87 -2.97
CA LYS A 599 -1.04 -1.05 -2.31
C LYS A 599 -0.25 -1.86 -1.28
N GLY A 600 -0.98 -2.62 -0.46
CA GLY A 600 -0.42 -3.50 0.56
C GLY A 600 0.37 -4.68 -0.02
N GLY A 601 -0.14 -5.33 -1.08
CA GLY A 601 0.55 -6.45 -1.73
C GLY A 601 1.90 -6.04 -2.31
N ILE A 602 1.96 -4.93 -3.05
CA ILE A 602 3.22 -4.36 -3.57
C ILE A 602 4.15 -3.89 -2.44
N GLY A 603 3.61 -3.23 -1.41
CA GLY A 603 4.40 -2.80 -0.25
C GLY A 603 5.06 -3.97 0.50
N LYS A 604 4.38 -5.12 0.58
CA LYS A 604 4.87 -6.33 1.26
C LYS A 604 6.07 -7.00 0.56
N LEU A 605 6.29 -6.73 -0.73
CA LEU A 605 7.47 -7.21 -1.47
C LEU A 605 8.79 -6.66 -0.89
N ARG A 606 8.78 -5.48 -0.24
CA ARG A 606 9.92 -4.91 0.52
C ARG A 606 9.54 -4.69 1.99
N GLU A 607 8.88 -5.69 2.60
CA GLU A 607 8.50 -5.61 4.00
C GLU A 607 9.74 -5.46 4.90
N ARG A 608 9.86 -4.32 5.58
CA ARG A 608 10.85 -4.00 6.61
C ARG A 608 10.52 -4.73 7.94
N PRO A 609 11.48 -4.93 8.85
CA PRO A 609 11.22 -5.45 10.19
C PRO A 609 10.23 -4.55 10.96
N ARG A 610 9.50 -5.13 11.91
CA ARG A 610 8.53 -4.43 12.78
C ARG A 610 8.68 -4.90 14.22
N GLY A 611 8.67 -3.98 15.19
CA GLY A 611 8.22 -4.18 16.58
C GLY A 611 8.92 -5.19 17.51
N GLU A 612 9.75 -6.12 17.03
CA GLU A 612 10.15 -7.33 17.78
C GLU A 612 11.50 -7.22 18.53
N GLY A 613 11.91 -6.02 18.98
CA GLY A 613 13.25 -5.83 19.58
C GLY A 613 14.42 -6.14 18.63
N TRP A 614 14.12 -6.19 17.33
CA TRP A 614 15.03 -6.50 16.24
C TRP A 614 16.20 -5.52 16.17
N LYS A 615 17.38 -6.01 15.80
CA LYS A 615 18.61 -5.22 15.67
C LYS A 615 19.06 -5.16 14.20
N PRO A 616 19.54 -3.99 13.71
CA PRO A 616 20.17 -3.89 12.39
C PRO A 616 21.22 -4.98 12.14
N GLY A 617 21.24 -5.52 10.93
CA GLY A 617 22.08 -6.63 10.51
C GLY A 617 21.50 -8.02 10.80
N GLN A 618 20.41 -8.15 11.58
CA GLN A 618 19.76 -9.44 11.83
C GLN A 618 18.66 -9.76 10.80
N PRO A 619 18.46 -11.03 10.42
CA PRO A 619 17.36 -11.40 9.52
C PRO A 619 16.00 -11.25 10.23
N TRP A 620 14.95 -10.88 9.48
CA TRP A 620 13.57 -10.84 9.97
C TRP A 620 12.65 -11.76 9.19
N ARG A 621 11.47 -12.05 9.76
CA ARG A 621 10.50 -13.05 9.27
C ARG A 621 10.13 -12.92 7.79
N ALA A 622 10.19 -11.72 7.21
CA ALA A 622 9.79 -11.49 5.83
C ALA A 622 10.81 -12.01 4.81
N LEU A 623 12.11 -12.03 5.16
CA LEU A 623 13.20 -12.48 4.28
C LEU A 623 13.09 -13.98 3.93
N ALA A 624 12.46 -14.77 4.80
CA ALA A 624 12.22 -16.20 4.58
C ALA A 624 11.07 -16.50 3.58
N ARG A 625 10.61 -15.51 2.79
CA ARG A 625 9.53 -15.68 1.81
C ARG A 625 10.07 -15.49 0.39
N PRO A 626 9.75 -16.36 -0.57
CA PRO A 626 10.04 -16.14 -2.00
C PRO A 626 9.45 -14.83 -2.55
N THR A 627 8.37 -14.35 -1.95
CA THR A 627 7.71 -13.09 -2.32
C THR A 627 8.34 -11.83 -1.71
N TRP A 628 9.40 -11.94 -0.89
CA TRP A 628 10.19 -10.76 -0.51
C TRP A 628 11.16 -10.45 -1.64
N ARG A 629 10.78 -9.47 -2.47
CA ARG A 629 11.40 -9.11 -3.74
C ARG A 629 11.44 -7.59 -3.90
N PRO A 630 12.42 -6.92 -3.27
CA PRO A 630 12.54 -5.47 -3.30
C PRO A 630 12.72 -4.92 -4.73
N ASP A 631 13.33 -5.71 -5.61
CA ASP A 631 13.50 -5.42 -7.04
C ASP A 631 12.17 -5.36 -7.81
N ILE A 632 11.24 -6.30 -7.53
CA ILE A 632 9.91 -6.30 -8.14
C ILE A 632 9.14 -5.05 -7.70
N ARG A 633 9.23 -4.67 -6.41
CA ARG A 633 8.64 -3.41 -5.92
C ARG A 633 9.23 -2.19 -6.62
N ALA A 634 10.57 -2.11 -6.70
CA ALA A 634 11.28 -1.02 -7.34
C ALA A 634 10.90 -0.87 -8.82
N ALA A 635 10.79 -1.99 -9.55
CA ALA A 635 10.36 -2.02 -10.94
C ALA A 635 8.89 -1.57 -11.14
N VAL A 636 7.97 -1.91 -10.22
CA VAL A 636 6.58 -1.43 -10.27
C VAL A 636 6.50 0.08 -9.98
N ILE A 637 7.23 0.57 -8.98
CA ILE A 637 7.18 1.98 -8.58
C ILE A 637 7.84 2.89 -9.62
N SER A 638 9.05 2.55 -10.07
CA SER A 638 9.72 3.25 -11.20
C SER A 638 8.80 3.33 -12.41
N ARG A 639 8.21 2.21 -12.84
CA ARG A 639 7.28 2.18 -13.97
C ARG A 639 6.05 3.04 -13.75
N THR A 640 5.57 3.15 -12.51
CA THR A 640 4.46 4.05 -12.15
C THR A 640 4.89 5.52 -12.28
N ARG A 641 6.06 5.89 -11.75
CA ARG A 641 6.63 7.25 -11.81
C ARG A 641 6.89 7.71 -13.25
N VAL A 642 7.55 6.90 -14.08
CA VAL A 642 7.78 7.24 -15.50
C VAL A 642 6.49 7.26 -16.33
N ASN A 643 5.48 6.44 -15.98
CA ASN A 643 4.16 6.51 -16.61
C ASN A 643 3.42 7.82 -16.27
N MET A 644 3.62 8.35 -15.06
CA MET A 644 3.10 9.65 -14.65
C MET A 644 3.83 10.78 -15.40
N HIS A 645 5.17 10.80 -15.37
CA HIS A 645 5.98 11.79 -16.07
C HIS A 645 5.69 11.83 -17.58
N ARG A 646 5.52 10.68 -18.24
CA ARG A 646 5.16 10.62 -19.67
C ARG A 646 3.84 11.31 -19.99
N LYS A 647 2.87 11.32 -19.07
CA LYS A 647 1.61 12.06 -19.23
C LYS A 647 1.79 13.55 -18.98
N ILE A 648 2.56 13.91 -17.94
CA ILE A 648 2.92 15.30 -17.58
C ILE A 648 3.60 15.98 -18.77
N VAL A 649 4.70 15.41 -19.27
CA VAL A 649 5.47 15.96 -20.40
C VAL A 649 4.61 16.12 -21.66
N LYS A 650 3.77 15.12 -21.99
CA LYS A 650 2.84 15.23 -23.12
C LYS A 650 1.76 16.29 -22.92
N HIS A 651 1.29 16.47 -21.69
CA HIS A 651 0.32 17.51 -21.36
C HIS A 651 0.96 18.88 -21.54
N ALA A 652 2.12 19.12 -20.92
CA ALA A 652 2.90 20.36 -21.05
C ALA A 652 3.21 20.69 -22.53
N ALA A 653 3.71 19.74 -23.30
CA ALA A 653 4.00 19.90 -24.73
C ALA A 653 2.76 20.27 -25.58
N PHE A 654 1.55 19.94 -25.13
CA PHE A 654 0.31 20.19 -25.87
C PHE A 654 -0.45 21.43 -25.38
N THR A 655 -0.40 21.74 -24.09
CA THR A 655 -1.20 22.81 -23.46
C THR A 655 -0.37 24.02 -22.99
N GLY A 656 0.95 23.87 -22.87
CA GLY A 656 1.80 24.83 -22.16
C GLY A 656 1.61 24.84 -20.64
N GLN A 657 0.82 23.92 -20.07
CA GLN A 657 0.54 23.86 -18.64
C GLN A 657 1.36 22.79 -17.92
N TYR A 658 1.87 23.15 -16.74
CA TYR A 658 2.76 22.32 -15.93
C TYR A 658 2.08 22.00 -14.59
N PRO A 659 2.39 20.84 -13.97
CA PRO A 659 1.91 20.56 -12.62
C PRO A 659 2.56 21.52 -11.63
N VAL A 660 1.82 21.89 -10.59
CA VAL A 660 2.33 22.69 -9.45
C VAL A 660 2.80 21.79 -8.31
N ALA A 661 2.22 20.58 -8.24
CA ALA A 661 2.52 19.56 -7.25
C ALA A 661 2.20 18.17 -7.79
N VAL A 662 2.98 17.17 -7.37
CA VAL A 662 2.78 15.74 -7.65
C VAL A 662 3.07 14.93 -6.38
N LEU A 663 2.11 14.13 -5.93
CA LEU A 663 2.24 13.24 -4.78
C LEU A 663 1.73 11.85 -5.15
N SER A 664 2.63 10.88 -5.15
CA SER A 664 2.39 9.48 -5.55
C SER A 664 1.79 9.36 -6.96
N ASP A 665 0.45 9.32 -7.02
CA ASP A 665 -0.39 9.15 -8.20
C ASP A 665 -1.32 10.33 -8.47
N CYS A 666 -1.30 11.36 -7.61
CA CYS A 666 -2.00 12.62 -7.77
C CYS A 666 -1.09 13.71 -8.38
N ALA A 667 -1.60 14.47 -9.36
CA ALA A 667 -1.00 15.73 -9.83
C ALA A 667 -2.01 16.87 -9.71
N VAL A 668 -1.52 18.06 -9.34
CA VAL A 668 -2.32 19.28 -9.21
C VAL A 668 -1.90 20.27 -10.29
N TYR A 669 -2.88 20.90 -10.93
CA TYR A 669 -2.70 21.93 -11.95
C TYR A 669 -3.49 23.19 -11.56
N ALA A 670 -2.97 24.36 -11.92
CA ALA A 670 -3.72 25.62 -11.83
C ALA A 670 -4.70 25.74 -13.02
N SER A 671 -5.93 26.17 -12.76
CA SER A 671 -7.04 26.12 -13.72
C SER A 671 -7.99 27.32 -13.57
N ASP A 672 -8.59 27.75 -14.69
CA ASP A 672 -9.62 28.79 -14.71
C ASP A 672 -10.96 28.30 -14.12
N GLY A 673 -11.23 27.00 -14.26
CA GLY A 673 -12.43 26.33 -13.76
C GLY A 673 -12.12 25.19 -12.78
N PRO A 674 -13.12 24.73 -12.00
CA PRO A 674 -12.94 23.80 -10.90
C PRO A 674 -12.86 22.32 -11.30
N SER A 675 -13.02 21.97 -12.56
CA SER A 675 -13.11 20.60 -13.07
C SER A 675 -11.83 20.17 -13.79
N PRO A 676 -11.47 18.87 -13.77
CA PRO A 676 -10.43 18.36 -14.67
C PRO A 676 -10.71 18.63 -16.16
N LEU A 677 -11.98 18.81 -16.56
CA LEU A 677 -12.32 19.15 -17.94
C LEU A 677 -11.90 20.58 -18.36
N ASP A 678 -11.64 21.46 -17.40
CA ASP A 678 -11.26 22.86 -17.68
C ASP A 678 -9.79 22.99 -18.10
N PHE A 679 -8.96 21.96 -17.84
CA PHE A 679 -7.54 21.94 -18.22
C PHE A 679 -7.13 20.70 -19.03
N LEU A 680 -7.81 19.55 -18.90
CA LEU A 680 -7.48 18.35 -19.67
C LEU A 680 -7.85 18.51 -21.15
N PRO A 681 -6.90 18.34 -22.09
CA PRO A 681 -7.16 18.50 -23.51
C PRO A 681 -8.05 17.38 -24.08
N TYR A 682 -9.30 17.74 -24.38
CA TYR A 682 -10.27 16.93 -25.11
C TYR A 682 -10.67 17.60 -26.43
N ARG A 683 -10.82 16.79 -27.49
CA ARG A 683 -11.38 17.20 -28.78
C ARG A 683 -12.39 16.16 -29.24
N ASP A 684 -13.61 16.58 -29.56
CA ASP A 684 -14.71 15.69 -30.00
C ASP A 684 -14.92 14.50 -29.03
N GLY A 685 -14.84 14.76 -27.72
CA GLY A 685 -14.92 13.76 -26.65
C GLY A 685 -13.69 12.85 -26.47
N LYS A 686 -12.64 13.01 -27.29
CA LYS A 686 -11.42 12.19 -27.25
C LYS A 686 -10.29 12.93 -26.52
N PRO A 687 -9.58 12.29 -25.58
CA PRO A 687 -8.44 12.87 -24.89
C PRO A 687 -7.17 12.88 -25.76
N LEU A 688 -6.20 13.70 -25.38
CA LEU A 688 -4.83 13.67 -25.94
C LEU A 688 -4.22 12.25 -25.96
N PRO A 689 -3.77 11.73 -27.12
CA PRO A 689 -3.24 10.37 -27.24
C PRO A 689 -2.06 10.03 -26.30
N GLY A 690 -2.38 9.23 -25.27
CA GLY A 690 -1.43 8.80 -24.25
C GLY A 690 -1.01 9.91 -23.27
N GLY A 691 -1.78 11.00 -23.17
CA GLY A 691 -1.77 11.91 -22.04
C GLY A 691 -2.70 11.42 -20.92
N PHE A 692 -3.18 12.35 -20.10
CA PHE A 692 -4.23 12.06 -19.12
C PHE A 692 -5.59 11.84 -19.80
N LYS A 693 -6.36 10.87 -19.30
CA LYS A 693 -7.73 10.56 -19.73
C LYS A 693 -8.55 10.27 -18.48
N LEU A 694 -9.72 10.90 -18.36
CA LEU A 694 -10.74 10.58 -17.36
C LEU A 694 -11.35 9.18 -17.59
N GLY A 695 -11.58 8.47 -16.49
CA GLY A 695 -12.30 7.19 -16.48
C GLY A 695 -11.89 6.30 -15.32
N VAL A 696 -12.70 5.28 -15.04
CA VAL A 696 -12.48 4.38 -13.88
C VAL A 696 -11.35 3.37 -14.10
N ASN A 697 -11.01 3.01 -15.34
CA ASN A 697 -10.00 2.00 -15.64
C ASN A 697 -8.63 2.29 -14.97
N PRO A 698 -7.93 1.28 -14.42
CA PRO A 698 -6.59 1.47 -13.87
C PRO A 698 -5.62 2.14 -14.84
N GLY A 699 -4.92 3.16 -14.37
CA GLY A 699 -4.05 4.00 -15.19
C GLY A 699 -4.75 5.20 -15.87
N LEU A 700 -6.08 5.30 -15.81
CA LEU A 700 -6.83 6.53 -16.11
C LEU A 700 -6.95 7.41 -14.86
N VAL A 701 -7.36 8.67 -15.01
CA VAL A 701 -7.53 9.61 -13.89
C VAL A 701 -8.97 9.81 -13.47
N LYS A 702 -9.15 10.20 -12.21
CA LYS A 702 -10.37 10.80 -11.65
C LYS A 702 -10.05 12.20 -11.13
N HIS A 703 -11.10 12.99 -10.91
CA HIS A 703 -11.02 14.15 -10.03
C HIS A 703 -10.70 13.68 -8.60
N GLU A 704 -9.70 14.28 -7.97
CA GLU A 704 -9.37 13.99 -6.56
C GLU A 704 -9.90 15.05 -5.61
N GLY A 705 -9.90 16.31 -6.04
CA GLY A 705 -10.47 17.45 -5.33
C GLY A 705 -10.10 18.77 -6.02
N THR A 706 -10.69 19.86 -5.57
CA THR A 706 -10.43 21.21 -6.09
C THR A 706 -10.45 22.21 -4.94
N GLN A 707 -9.47 23.09 -4.92
CA GLN A 707 -9.39 24.22 -4.00
C GLN A 707 -9.18 25.52 -4.77
N SER A 708 -9.20 26.67 -4.11
CA SER A 708 -8.80 27.94 -4.73
C SER A 708 -7.28 28.10 -4.74
N VAL A 709 -6.76 28.92 -5.65
CA VAL A 709 -5.34 29.33 -5.62
C VAL A 709 -5.02 30.09 -4.32
N LEU A 710 -5.94 30.94 -3.86
CA LEU A 710 -5.82 31.66 -2.59
C LEU A 710 -5.72 30.73 -1.37
N TRP A 711 -6.45 29.61 -1.36
CA TRP A 711 -6.28 28.58 -0.33
C TRP A 711 -4.87 27.98 -0.39
N GLY A 712 -4.37 27.65 -1.58
CA GLY A 712 -3.06 27.01 -1.74
C GLY A 712 -1.91 27.88 -1.23
N GLU A 713 -1.90 29.15 -1.63
CA GLU A 713 -0.87 30.09 -1.18
C GLU A 713 -1.07 30.51 0.29
N GLY A 714 -2.31 30.66 0.76
CA GLY A 714 -2.60 30.94 2.18
C GLY A 714 -2.14 29.81 3.12
N VAL A 715 -2.26 28.55 2.69
CA VAL A 715 -1.71 27.41 3.44
C VAL A 715 -0.18 27.45 3.42
N ARG A 716 0.45 27.74 2.28
CA ARG A 716 1.93 27.87 2.19
C ARG A 716 2.48 28.98 3.06
N GLU A 717 1.77 30.11 3.14
CA GLU A 717 2.08 31.23 4.03
C GLU A 717 1.93 30.82 5.50
N GLN A 718 0.81 30.19 5.89
CA GLN A 718 0.55 29.73 7.25
C GLN A 718 1.66 28.82 7.80
N PHE A 719 2.18 27.89 6.99
CA PHE A 719 3.25 26.97 7.37
C PHE A 719 4.66 27.47 7.03
N ASN A 720 4.80 28.68 6.47
CA ASN A 720 6.06 29.24 5.96
C ASN A 720 6.82 28.24 5.06
N ALA A 721 6.08 27.55 4.18
CA ALA A 721 6.54 26.40 3.41
C ALA A 721 6.14 26.55 1.92
N PRO A 722 6.88 27.33 1.11
CA PRO A 722 6.52 27.59 -0.30
C PRO A 722 6.53 26.33 -1.18
N GLU A 723 7.28 25.31 -0.78
CA GLU A 723 7.36 24.00 -1.45
C GLU A 723 6.38 22.96 -0.85
N LEU A 724 5.45 23.37 0.02
CA LEU A 724 4.44 22.46 0.58
C LEU A 724 3.67 21.77 -0.55
N ASN A 725 3.60 20.44 -0.45
CA ASN A 725 2.96 19.61 -1.47
C ASN A 725 1.44 19.62 -1.30
N LEU A 726 0.79 20.64 -1.88
CA LEU A 726 -0.67 20.85 -1.82
C LEU A 726 -1.51 19.66 -2.29
N ALA A 727 -0.93 18.71 -3.06
CA ALA A 727 -1.60 17.45 -3.42
C ALA A 727 -1.95 16.59 -2.19
N ARG A 728 -1.29 16.78 -1.04
CA ARG A 728 -1.63 16.14 0.25
C ARG A 728 -3.04 16.51 0.73
N TYR A 729 -3.48 17.75 0.47
CA TYR A 729 -4.71 18.34 1.03
C TYR A 729 -5.77 18.71 -0.02
N ILE A 730 -5.46 18.57 -1.31
CA ILE A 730 -6.33 19.02 -2.43
C ILE A 730 -7.74 18.42 -2.40
N LYS A 731 -7.90 17.24 -1.78
CA LYS A 731 -9.13 16.44 -1.73
C LYS A 731 -10.30 17.15 -1.07
N ASP A 732 -10.07 17.67 0.14
CA ASP A 732 -11.08 18.26 1.03
C ASP A 732 -10.65 19.61 1.61
N GLY A 733 -9.41 20.05 1.36
CA GLY A 733 -8.86 21.33 1.83
C GLY A 733 -8.46 21.33 3.30
N THR A 734 -8.57 20.19 3.99
CA THR A 734 -8.31 20.09 5.43
C THR A 734 -6.83 19.90 5.68
N VAL A 735 -6.17 20.96 6.15
CA VAL A 735 -4.77 20.91 6.55
C VAL A 735 -4.69 20.66 8.04
N THR A 736 -4.04 19.57 8.42
CA THR A 736 -3.78 19.22 9.82
C THR A 736 -2.35 19.62 10.20
N ASP A 737 -2.14 20.28 11.34
CA ASP A 737 -0.83 20.71 11.86
C ASP A 737 0.21 19.57 12.06
N GLN A 738 -0.17 18.31 11.84
CA GLN A 738 0.74 17.18 11.75
C GLN A 738 1.28 16.97 10.32
N ASP A 739 1.86 17.99 9.69
CA ASP A 739 2.78 17.76 8.57
C ASP A 739 4.21 17.61 9.09
N THR A 740 4.63 16.36 9.28
CA THR A 740 6.02 16.01 9.63
C THR A 740 6.90 15.78 8.41
N GLY A 741 6.39 16.04 7.19
CA GLY A 741 7.15 15.82 5.94
C GLY A 741 7.45 14.35 5.61
N GLU A 742 6.67 13.40 6.15
CA GLU A 742 6.79 11.95 5.84
C GLU A 742 6.11 11.56 4.51
#